data_AF-A0AAD3DZI4-F1
#
_entry.id   AF-A0AAD3DZI4-F1
#
_cell.length_a   1.000
_cell.length_b   1.000
_cell.length_c   1.000
_cell.angle_alpha   90.00
_cell.angle_beta   90.00
_cell.angle_gamma   90.00
#
_symmetry.space_group_name_H-M   'P 1'
#
loop_
_entity.id
_entity.type
_entity.pdbx_description
1 polymer ?
#
loop_
_entity_poly.entity_id
_entity_poly.type
_entity_poly.pdbx_seq_one_letter_code
_entity_poly.pdbx_strand_id
1 'polypeptide(L)'
;WFECEVEVPYEAVAMNFVINYYEHYDNNGGADFKAPLFLPASAPSLDAWQAGLAEALRQREVARRSEAARAAEERERRAEEKKRRAQELVKAVERRKVRHVLFTQPEVVPAGGEVTVHYCPRDTPLAGRQQLYLMGGWNRWSHRRSFGPIAMHPPGEGGEHWQATVQVPKDAFKMDFVFADVPGGEGVYDNRGGFDYHLPVEGSPIREQPLHICHIAVEMAPIAKVGGLGDVVTALGRAVQEQGHLVEVVLPRYDFFTHSPVLKDQLRFETEFEWGGTRVYVTTAVVENLRVFFIEPRNGFFATPTVYGRYDDEVRFDFFCKAALEFLLKTGRQPDILHCHDWSTAHVAAAYWRDYHPYGLHKPRVVFTIHNLNYGQKKIGEAAHACQKFTTVSPTYAFEVGANPVIAPHAHKFLGIRNGIDPELWSPEENPFLPQGYGPENVVEGKKAARQALRQRLGLTTWNDKFIVAVVSRLTGQKGVPLIKHAAFRTLDRGGQFVLLGSAPDPRVQADFDALAGQMGGQDAAFCFKYDEPLSHLIYAAADMVVVPSMFEPCGLTQMIAMRYGSVPIVRHTGGLRDTVFDVDFDKERAAWELYGSSDWRRDGIDATNGFAFTGTDAPALDYALNRAIDAWYNDRAWFQGLQRRVMEQDWSWNRPAIDYIELYFS
;
A
#
# COMPACT_ATOMS: atom_id res chain seq x y z
N TRP A 1 -28.08 -6.80 -67.96
CA TRP A 1 -28.18 -6.70 -66.50
C TRP A 1 -27.34 -7.81 -65.90
N PHE A 2 -26.57 -7.52 -64.86
CA PHE A 2 -25.96 -8.57 -64.04
C PHE A 2 -27.06 -9.17 -63.15
N GLU A 3 -27.00 -10.46 -62.87
CA GLU A 3 -28.00 -11.20 -62.11
C GLU A 3 -27.31 -12.03 -61.01
N CYS A 4 -27.97 -12.14 -59.85
CA CYS A 4 -27.61 -13.04 -58.78
C CYS A 4 -28.87 -13.50 -58.04
N GLU A 5 -28.83 -14.69 -57.46
CA GLU A 5 -29.90 -15.21 -56.60
C GLU A 5 -29.49 -15.05 -55.14
N VAL A 6 -30.43 -14.55 -54.33
CA VAL A 6 -30.24 -14.37 -52.89
C VAL A 6 -31.40 -15.07 -52.18
N GLU A 7 -31.07 -15.99 -51.28
CA GLU A 7 -32.07 -16.62 -50.42
C GLU A 7 -32.58 -15.59 -49.42
N VAL A 8 -33.89 -15.34 -49.43
CA VAL A 8 -34.53 -14.38 -48.51
C VAL A 8 -35.02 -15.13 -47.27
N PRO A 9 -34.47 -14.84 -46.07
CA PRO A 9 -34.95 -15.47 -44.84
C PRO A 9 -36.43 -15.17 -44.58
N TYR A 10 -37.16 -16.13 -44.02
CA TYR A 10 -38.61 -16.01 -43.77
C TYR A 10 -38.96 -14.81 -42.86
N GLU A 11 -38.05 -14.42 -41.97
CA GLU A 11 -38.16 -13.28 -41.06
C GLU A 11 -37.72 -11.93 -41.64
N ALA A 12 -37.25 -11.87 -42.89
CA ALA A 12 -36.75 -10.63 -43.51
C ALA A 12 -37.90 -9.69 -43.89
N VAL A 13 -37.88 -8.47 -43.37
CA VAL A 13 -38.91 -7.43 -43.61
C VAL A 13 -38.52 -6.42 -44.70
N ALA A 14 -37.23 -6.32 -45.00
CA ALA A 14 -36.68 -5.50 -46.08
C ALA A 14 -35.30 -6.05 -46.47
N MET A 15 -34.94 -5.94 -47.75
CA MET A 15 -33.58 -6.24 -48.22
C MET A 15 -32.86 -4.92 -48.50
N ASN A 16 -31.84 -4.61 -47.71
CA ASN A 16 -30.90 -3.53 -48.00
C ASN A 16 -29.62 -4.15 -48.57
N PHE A 17 -29.10 -3.61 -49.66
CA PHE A 17 -27.92 -4.16 -50.32
C PHE A 17 -27.09 -3.07 -51.00
N VAL A 18 -25.83 -3.40 -51.22
CA VAL A 18 -24.86 -2.60 -51.96
C VAL A 18 -24.25 -3.49 -53.03
N ILE A 19 -23.79 -2.91 -54.13
CA ILE A 19 -23.09 -3.66 -55.18
C ILE A 19 -21.62 -3.28 -55.12
N ASN A 20 -20.73 -4.25 -55.03
CA ASN A 20 -19.29 -3.99 -54.94
C ASN A 20 -18.52 -4.48 -56.16
N TYR A 21 -17.36 -3.84 -56.37
CA TYR A 21 -16.29 -4.35 -57.21
C TYR A 21 -14.98 -4.18 -56.44
N TYR A 22 -14.43 -5.30 -55.95
CA TYR A 22 -13.30 -5.33 -54.99
C TYR A 22 -13.60 -4.47 -53.75
N GLU A 23 -12.78 -3.45 -53.47
CA GLU A 23 -12.87 -2.58 -52.29
C GLU A 23 -13.80 -1.37 -52.47
N HIS A 24 -14.41 -1.20 -53.65
CA HIS A 24 -15.32 -0.11 -53.94
C HIS A 24 -16.77 -0.58 -53.91
N TYR A 25 -17.61 0.11 -53.13
CA TYR A 25 -19.04 -0.17 -52.98
C TYR A 25 -19.86 0.95 -53.60
N ASP A 26 -20.81 0.59 -54.47
CA ASP A 26 -21.94 1.46 -54.80
C ASP A 26 -23.05 1.23 -53.77
N ASN A 27 -23.23 2.23 -52.93
CA ASN A 27 -24.22 2.25 -51.85
C ASN A 27 -25.29 3.32 -52.10
N ASN A 28 -25.58 3.66 -53.36
CA ASN A 28 -26.61 4.63 -53.72
C ASN A 28 -26.43 5.98 -52.98
N GLY A 29 -25.19 6.50 -52.99
CA GLY A 29 -24.86 7.77 -52.32
C GLY A 29 -24.98 7.75 -50.80
N GLY A 30 -24.80 6.58 -50.17
CA GLY A 30 -24.88 6.40 -48.71
C GLY A 30 -26.26 6.00 -48.18
N ALA A 31 -27.25 5.78 -49.06
CA ALA A 31 -28.61 5.41 -48.68
C ALA A 31 -28.91 3.89 -48.77
N ASP A 32 -27.98 3.12 -49.37
CA ASP A 32 -28.10 1.74 -49.81
C ASP A 32 -29.25 1.50 -50.81
N PHE A 33 -29.18 0.42 -51.59
CA PHE A 33 -30.33 -0.02 -52.38
C PHE A 33 -31.30 -0.77 -51.48
N LYS A 34 -32.60 -0.56 -51.69
CA LYS A 34 -33.66 -1.18 -50.88
C LYS A 34 -34.70 -1.85 -51.75
N ALA A 35 -35.00 -3.11 -51.47
CA ALA A 35 -36.11 -3.83 -52.06
C ALA A 35 -37.17 -4.13 -50.99
N PRO A 36 -38.44 -3.76 -51.20
CA PRO A 36 -39.51 -4.13 -50.29
C PRO A 36 -39.77 -5.63 -50.39
N LEU A 37 -39.91 -6.29 -49.24
CA LEU A 37 -40.33 -7.70 -49.16
C LEU A 37 -41.80 -7.75 -48.77
N PHE A 38 -42.59 -8.55 -49.48
CA PHE A 38 -43.99 -8.76 -49.14
C PHE A 38 -44.09 -9.79 -48.01
N LEU A 39 -44.56 -9.37 -46.84
CA LEU A 39 -44.77 -10.27 -45.72
C LEU A 39 -45.99 -11.18 -45.99
N PRO A 40 -45.90 -12.49 -45.67
CA PRO A 40 -47.05 -13.38 -45.74
C PRO A 40 -48.19 -12.89 -44.82
N ALA A 41 -49.45 -13.14 -45.18
CA ALA A 41 -50.61 -12.71 -44.39
C ALA A 41 -50.65 -13.26 -42.94
N SER A 42 -49.84 -14.26 -42.63
CA SER A 42 -49.64 -14.85 -41.30
C SER A 42 -48.49 -14.21 -40.49
N ALA A 43 -47.78 -13.24 -41.04
CA ALA A 43 -46.68 -12.57 -40.35
C ALA A 43 -47.21 -11.65 -39.23
N PRO A 44 -46.53 -11.57 -38.07
CA PRO A 44 -46.89 -10.63 -37.01
C PRO A 44 -46.86 -9.20 -37.55
N SER A 45 -47.74 -8.34 -37.05
CA SER A 45 -47.70 -6.91 -37.38
C SER A 45 -46.34 -6.31 -36.98
N LEU A 46 -45.94 -5.22 -37.64
CA LEU A 46 -44.69 -4.53 -37.34
C LEU A 46 -44.58 -4.19 -35.83
N ASP A 47 -45.69 -3.78 -35.22
CA ASP A 47 -45.77 -3.49 -33.78
C ASP A 47 -45.54 -4.75 -32.91
N ALA A 48 -46.11 -5.89 -33.30
CA ALA A 48 -45.92 -7.15 -32.59
C ALA A 48 -44.47 -7.67 -32.72
N TRP A 49 -43.84 -7.50 -33.89
CA TRP A 49 -42.43 -7.82 -34.10
C TRP A 49 -41.51 -6.91 -33.28
N GLN A 50 -41.76 -5.59 -33.30
CA GLN A 50 -41.01 -4.62 -32.49
C GLN A 50 -41.15 -4.89 -30.99
N ALA A 51 -42.35 -5.23 -30.52
CA ALA A 51 -42.58 -5.61 -29.12
C ALA A 51 -41.83 -6.90 -28.75
N GLY A 52 -41.82 -7.90 -29.63
CA GLY A 52 -41.06 -9.14 -29.44
C GLY A 52 -39.54 -8.93 -29.43
N LEU A 53 -39.01 -8.09 -30.32
CA LEU A 53 -37.60 -7.74 -30.34
C LEU A 53 -37.18 -6.96 -29.09
N ALA A 54 -37.99 -5.99 -28.66
CA ALA A 54 -37.75 -5.23 -27.44
C ALA A 54 -37.76 -6.14 -26.20
N GLU A 55 -38.67 -7.11 -26.14
CA GLU A 55 -38.72 -8.10 -25.05
C GLU A 55 -37.52 -9.04 -25.06
N ALA A 56 -37.12 -9.56 -26.22
CA ALA A 56 -35.92 -10.40 -26.35
C ALA A 56 -34.64 -9.65 -25.96
N LEU A 57 -34.51 -8.37 -26.34
CA LEU A 57 -33.39 -7.51 -25.93
C LEU A 57 -33.39 -7.25 -24.42
N ARG A 58 -34.57 -7.00 -23.81
CA ARG A 58 -34.71 -6.87 -22.36
C ARG A 58 -34.28 -8.16 -21.64
N GLN A 59 -34.75 -9.32 -22.10
CA GLN A 59 -34.39 -10.62 -21.51
C GLN A 59 -32.89 -10.90 -21.63
N ARG A 60 -32.26 -10.59 -22.76
CA ARG A 60 -30.80 -10.70 -22.93
C ARG A 60 -30.04 -9.78 -21.99
N GLU A 61 -30.47 -8.53 -21.84
CA GLU A 61 -29.83 -7.59 -20.93
C GLU A 61 -30.00 -8.00 -19.46
N VAL A 62 -31.18 -8.51 -19.07
CA VAL A 62 -31.42 -9.07 -17.73
C VAL A 62 -30.54 -10.29 -17.48
N ALA A 63 -30.43 -11.22 -18.44
CA ALA A 63 -29.56 -12.38 -18.34
C ALA A 63 -28.08 -11.97 -18.20
N ARG A 64 -27.61 -11.04 -19.05
CA ARG A 64 -26.24 -10.49 -18.97
C ARG A 64 -25.96 -9.84 -17.63
N ARG A 65 -26.89 -9.05 -17.09
CA ARG A 65 -26.77 -8.44 -15.75
C ARG A 65 -26.75 -9.49 -14.65
N SER A 66 -27.57 -10.52 -14.76
CA SER A 66 -27.60 -11.62 -13.78
C SER A 66 -26.30 -12.43 -13.78
N GLU A 67 -25.76 -12.75 -14.97
CA GLU A 67 -24.46 -13.40 -15.11
C GLU A 67 -23.32 -12.53 -14.59
N ALA A 68 -23.31 -11.24 -14.92
CA ALA A 68 -22.33 -10.29 -14.41
C ALA A 68 -22.40 -10.15 -12.88
N ALA A 69 -23.61 -10.12 -12.30
CA ALA A 69 -23.81 -10.08 -10.86
C ALA A 69 -23.29 -11.36 -10.17
N ARG A 70 -23.61 -12.55 -10.69
CA ARG A 70 -23.09 -13.82 -10.16
C ARG A 70 -21.56 -13.90 -10.25
N ALA A 71 -20.99 -13.46 -11.37
CA ALA A 71 -19.54 -13.41 -11.55
C ALA A 71 -18.89 -12.41 -10.58
N ALA A 72 -19.52 -11.27 -10.32
CA ALA A 72 -19.05 -10.31 -9.33
C ALA A 72 -19.09 -10.88 -7.90
N GLU A 73 -20.19 -11.52 -7.51
CA GLU A 73 -20.35 -12.16 -6.20
C GLU A 73 -19.33 -13.30 -5.98
N GLU A 74 -19.08 -14.12 -7.01
CA GLU A 74 -18.07 -15.17 -6.92
C GLU A 74 -16.64 -14.59 -6.78
N ARG A 75 -16.34 -13.50 -7.49
CA ARG A 75 -15.05 -12.79 -7.37
C ARG A 75 -14.86 -12.22 -5.96
N GLU A 76 -15.88 -11.55 -5.44
CA GLU A 76 -15.87 -10.98 -4.09
C GLU A 76 -15.60 -12.06 -3.05
N ARG A 77 -16.30 -13.20 -3.13
CA ARG A 77 -16.08 -14.35 -2.25
C ARG A 77 -14.64 -14.89 -2.32
N ARG A 78 -14.09 -15.03 -3.54
CA ARG A 78 -12.70 -15.51 -3.73
C ARG A 78 -11.67 -14.52 -3.18
N ALA A 79 -11.90 -13.22 -3.39
CA ALA A 79 -11.05 -12.16 -2.85
C ALA A 79 -11.06 -12.17 -1.31
N GLU A 80 -12.23 -12.33 -0.71
CA GLU A 80 -12.41 -12.40 0.74
C GLU A 80 -11.73 -13.65 1.35
N GLU A 81 -11.83 -14.81 0.69
CA GLU A 81 -11.13 -16.03 1.11
C GLU A 81 -9.61 -15.89 1.00
N LYS A 82 -9.09 -15.35 -0.10
CA LYS A 82 -7.66 -15.08 -0.31
C LYS A 82 -7.12 -14.16 0.79
N LYS A 83 -7.89 -13.12 1.12
CA LYS A 83 -7.56 -12.16 2.16
C LYS A 83 -7.56 -12.77 3.55
N ARG A 84 -8.59 -13.57 3.90
CA ARG A 84 -8.63 -14.30 5.19
C ARG A 84 -7.41 -15.19 5.35
N ARG A 85 -7.04 -15.95 4.31
CA ARG A 85 -5.85 -16.82 4.33
C ARG A 85 -4.56 -16.03 4.51
N ALA A 86 -4.42 -14.87 3.87
CA ALA A 86 -3.26 -13.99 4.03
C ALA A 86 -3.14 -13.48 5.47
N GLN A 87 -4.25 -13.04 6.09
CA GLN A 87 -4.29 -12.62 7.49
C GLN A 87 -3.95 -13.76 8.46
N GLU A 88 -4.45 -14.98 8.21
CA GLU A 88 -4.12 -16.17 9.00
C GLU A 88 -2.64 -16.52 8.92
N LEU A 89 -2.04 -16.41 7.72
CA LEU A 89 -0.62 -16.62 7.51
C LEU A 89 0.22 -15.59 8.30
N VAL A 90 -0.14 -14.30 8.23
CA VAL A 90 0.53 -13.23 9.01
C VAL A 90 0.48 -13.56 10.51
N LYS A 91 -0.68 -13.95 11.03
CA LYS A 91 -0.83 -14.36 12.44
C LYS A 91 0.00 -15.61 12.77
N ALA A 92 0.13 -16.56 11.84
CA ALA A 92 0.96 -17.75 12.03
C ALA A 92 2.46 -17.43 12.06
N VAL A 93 2.92 -16.57 11.14
CA VAL A 93 4.31 -16.10 11.08
C VAL A 93 4.69 -15.34 12.36
N GLU A 94 3.84 -14.44 12.82
CA GLU A 94 4.06 -13.73 14.09
C GLU A 94 4.13 -14.66 15.28
N ARG A 95 3.22 -15.65 15.36
CA ARG A 95 3.30 -16.68 16.41
C ARG A 95 4.60 -17.45 16.34
N ARG A 96 5.13 -17.78 15.15
CA ARG A 96 6.43 -18.45 15.00
C ARG A 96 7.59 -17.57 15.47
N LYS A 97 7.63 -16.31 15.03
CA LYS A 97 8.66 -15.34 15.46
C LYS A 97 8.66 -15.17 16.98
N VAL A 98 7.46 -14.99 17.56
CA VAL A 98 7.30 -14.84 19.01
C VAL A 98 7.65 -16.14 19.73
N ARG A 99 7.27 -17.33 19.24
CA ARG A 99 7.56 -18.64 19.90
C ARG A 99 9.03 -18.89 20.23
N HIS A 100 9.97 -18.36 19.44
CA HIS A 100 11.41 -18.48 19.73
C HIS A 100 11.85 -17.65 20.94
N VAL A 101 11.09 -16.63 21.29
CA VAL A 101 11.32 -15.73 22.42
C VAL A 101 10.34 -16.01 23.56
N LEU A 102 9.11 -16.40 23.25
CA LEU A 102 7.97 -16.39 24.16
C LEU A 102 6.90 -17.39 23.71
N PHE A 103 6.48 -18.29 24.59
CA PHE A 103 5.27 -19.10 24.42
C PHE A 103 4.55 -19.32 25.75
N THR A 104 3.31 -19.80 25.71
CA THR A 104 2.52 -20.07 26.91
C THR A 104 2.05 -21.52 26.99
N GLN A 105 1.77 -21.97 28.22
CA GLN A 105 1.08 -23.21 28.52
C GLN A 105 -0.13 -22.94 29.43
N PRO A 106 -1.37 -23.20 28.98
CA PRO A 106 -1.74 -23.63 27.63
C PRO A 106 -1.38 -22.59 26.54
N GLU A 107 -1.27 -23.04 25.28
CA GLU A 107 -0.92 -22.16 24.13
C GLU A 107 -1.93 -21.02 23.96
N VAL A 108 -3.21 -21.32 24.20
CA VAL A 108 -4.30 -20.35 24.22
C VAL A 108 -4.56 -19.97 25.66
N VAL A 109 -4.45 -18.69 25.99
CA VAL A 109 -4.62 -18.17 27.34
C VAL A 109 -6.11 -18.19 27.73
N PRO A 110 -6.57 -18.96 28.73
CA PRO A 110 -7.97 -19.08 29.06
C PRO A 110 -8.40 -18.05 30.12
N ALA A 111 -9.54 -17.37 29.90
CA ALA A 111 -10.13 -16.48 30.88
C ALA A 111 -10.55 -17.25 32.14
N GLY A 112 -10.15 -16.76 33.31
CA GLY A 112 -10.46 -17.40 34.60
C GLY A 112 -9.61 -18.62 34.94
N GLY A 113 -8.67 -19.00 34.08
CA GLY A 113 -7.74 -20.10 34.31
C GLY A 113 -6.34 -19.63 34.68
N GLU A 114 -5.39 -20.55 34.58
CA GLU A 114 -3.97 -20.30 34.83
C GLU A 114 -3.17 -20.38 33.52
N VAL A 115 -2.13 -19.56 33.42
CA VAL A 115 -1.20 -19.58 32.28
C VAL A 115 0.24 -19.55 32.77
N THR A 116 1.08 -20.42 32.22
CA THR A 116 2.54 -20.38 32.40
C THR A 116 3.18 -19.74 31.18
N VAL A 117 3.95 -18.68 31.42
CA VAL A 117 4.69 -17.92 30.40
C VAL A 117 6.13 -18.43 30.36
N HIS A 118 6.59 -18.84 29.18
CA HIS A 118 7.96 -19.27 28.91
C HIS A 118 8.68 -18.23 28.07
N TYR A 119 9.86 -17.76 28.50
CA TYR A 119 10.59 -16.66 27.86
C TYR A 119 12.08 -16.98 27.67
N CYS A 120 12.60 -16.80 26.46
CA CYS A 120 14.00 -16.97 26.09
C CYS A 120 14.66 -15.59 25.89
N PRO A 121 15.57 -15.15 26.78
CA PRO A 121 16.18 -13.82 26.70
C PRO A 121 17.31 -13.71 25.67
N ARG A 122 17.72 -14.81 25.02
CA ARG A 122 18.98 -14.90 24.22
C ARG A 122 19.16 -13.75 23.22
N ASP A 123 18.08 -13.40 22.53
CA ASP A 123 18.09 -12.41 21.43
C ASP A 123 17.33 -11.13 21.82
N THR A 124 17.35 -10.78 23.10
CA THR A 124 16.61 -9.66 23.70
C THR A 124 17.55 -8.74 24.51
N PRO A 125 17.11 -7.54 24.93
CA PRO A 125 17.88 -6.69 25.85
C PRO A 125 18.26 -7.36 27.18
N LEU A 126 17.57 -8.43 27.55
CA LEU A 126 17.78 -9.19 28.77
C LEU A 126 18.75 -10.38 28.59
N ALA A 127 19.40 -10.49 27.44
CA ALA A 127 20.41 -11.53 27.20
C ALA A 127 21.50 -11.53 28.28
N GLY A 128 21.81 -12.71 28.82
CA GLY A 128 22.86 -12.92 29.83
C GLY A 128 22.50 -12.48 31.26
N ARG A 129 21.28 -11.98 31.51
CA ARG A 129 20.82 -11.59 32.85
C ARG A 129 20.60 -12.83 33.73
N GLN A 130 20.92 -12.68 35.02
CA GLN A 130 20.90 -13.78 36.01
C GLN A 130 19.56 -13.91 36.75
N GLN A 131 18.72 -12.88 36.70
CA GLN A 131 17.39 -12.86 37.28
C GLN A 131 16.46 -12.15 36.32
N LEU A 132 15.24 -12.66 36.18
CA LEU A 132 14.21 -12.08 35.35
C LEU A 132 12.90 -12.00 36.13
N TYR A 133 12.15 -10.94 35.87
CA TYR A 133 10.86 -10.66 36.47
C TYR A 133 9.82 -10.45 35.37
N LEU A 134 8.66 -11.08 35.55
CA LEU A 134 7.47 -10.86 34.72
C LEU A 134 6.57 -9.83 35.41
N MET A 135 6.22 -8.77 34.68
CA MET A 135 5.35 -7.69 35.16
C MET A 135 4.27 -7.45 34.12
N GLY A 136 3.01 -7.31 34.54
CA GLY A 136 1.94 -7.19 33.57
C GLY A 136 0.61 -6.71 34.12
N GLY A 137 -0.32 -6.53 33.20
CA GLY A 137 -1.70 -6.14 33.41
C GLY A 137 -2.64 -6.90 32.48
N TRP A 138 -3.89 -6.46 32.45
CA TRP A 138 -4.89 -7.02 31.56
C TRP A 138 -5.60 -5.91 30.80
N ASN A 139 -6.17 -6.28 29.65
CA ASN A 139 -7.03 -5.44 28.82
C ASN A 139 -6.38 -4.11 28.43
N ARG A 140 -5.18 -4.15 27.83
CA ARG A 140 -4.38 -2.96 27.48
C ARG A 140 -4.02 -2.11 28.70
N TRP A 141 -3.58 -2.76 29.77
CA TRP A 141 -3.27 -2.12 31.05
C TRP A 141 -4.42 -1.35 31.72
N SER A 142 -5.66 -1.45 31.20
CA SER A 142 -6.84 -0.72 31.71
C SER A 142 -7.59 -1.47 32.81
N HIS A 143 -7.31 -2.76 32.99
CA HIS A 143 -7.98 -3.57 33.99
C HIS A 143 -7.50 -3.23 35.41
N ARG A 144 -8.43 -3.20 36.39
CA ARG A 144 -8.17 -2.83 37.81
C ARG A 144 -7.15 -3.70 38.56
N ARG A 145 -6.94 -4.92 38.09
CA ARG A 145 -5.91 -5.85 38.61
C ARG A 145 -4.73 -5.81 37.66
N SER A 146 -3.52 -5.85 38.21
CA SER A 146 -2.27 -6.15 37.52
C SER A 146 -1.63 -7.38 38.16
N PHE A 147 -0.54 -7.88 37.58
CA PHE A 147 0.28 -8.94 38.16
C PHE A 147 1.76 -8.57 38.11
N GLY A 148 2.52 -9.19 39.00
CA GLY A 148 3.94 -8.95 39.13
C GLY A 148 4.34 -7.72 39.94
N PRO A 149 5.65 -7.55 40.17
CA PRO A 149 6.75 -8.36 39.62
C PRO A 149 6.76 -9.81 40.15
N ILE A 150 6.72 -10.79 39.25
CA ILE A 150 6.84 -12.23 39.55
C ILE A 150 8.24 -12.66 39.14
N ALA A 151 9.04 -13.16 40.07
CA ALA A 151 10.34 -13.74 39.76
C ALA A 151 10.16 -14.98 38.85
N MET A 152 10.86 -15.00 37.73
CA MET A 152 10.84 -16.14 36.81
C MET A 152 11.81 -17.22 37.26
N HIS A 153 11.44 -18.48 37.06
CA HIS A 153 12.31 -19.61 37.31
C HIS A 153 13.25 -19.80 36.11
N PRO A 154 14.56 -19.98 36.33
CA PRO A 154 15.49 -20.25 35.24
C PRO A 154 15.17 -21.58 34.55
N PRO A 155 15.59 -21.76 33.29
CA PRO A 155 15.47 -23.05 32.62
C PRO A 155 16.20 -24.15 33.40
N GLY A 156 15.65 -25.37 33.38
CA GLY A 156 16.34 -26.57 33.86
C GLY A 156 17.53 -26.97 32.97
N GLU A 157 18.26 -28.03 33.33
CA GLU A 157 19.39 -28.53 32.52
C GLU A 157 18.97 -28.80 31.06
N GLY A 158 19.60 -28.09 30.12
CA GLY A 158 19.32 -28.19 28.67
C GLY A 158 18.13 -27.36 28.17
N GLY A 159 17.45 -26.58 29.03
CA GLY A 159 16.40 -25.64 28.63
C GLY A 159 16.94 -24.24 28.29
N GLU A 160 16.19 -23.51 27.47
CA GLU A 160 16.52 -22.10 27.13
C GLU A 160 15.52 -21.08 27.69
N HIS A 161 14.36 -21.54 28.20
CA HIS A 161 13.25 -20.67 28.57
C HIS A 161 13.04 -20.57 30.08
N TRP A 162 12.98 -19.33 30.56
CA TRP A 162 12.54 -18.97 31.90
C TRP A 162 11.03 -19.09 32.02
N GLN A 163 10.49 -19.41 33.20
CA GLN A 163 9.06 -19.62 33.36
C GLN A 163 8.43 -18.94 34.59
N ALA A 164 7.22 -18.40 34.41
CA ALA A 164 6.39 -17.85 35.49
C ALA A 164 4.92 -18.13 35.24
N THR A 165 4.16 -18.37 36.30
CA THR A 165 2.74 -18.74 36.22
C THR A 165 1.86 -17.62 36.75
N VAL A 166 0.78 -17.31 36.04
CA VAL A 166 -0.12 -16.19 36.32
C VAL A 166 -1.57 -16.66 36.28
N GLN A 167 -2.39 -16.17 37.22
CA GLN A 167 -3.83 -16.39 37.24
C GLN A 167 -4.57 -15.34 36.41
N VAL A 168 -5.35 -15.79 35.45
CA VAL A 168 -6.03 -14.96 34.47
C VAL A 168 -7.43 -14.56 34.96
N PRO A 169 -7.76 -13.28 35.05
CA PRO A 169 -9.12 -12.80 35.31
C PRO A 169 -10.15 -13.38 34.33
N LYS A 170 -11.37 -13.69 34.81
CA LYS A 170 -12.51 -14.10 33.95
C LYS A 170 -12.93 -13.01 32.95
N ASP A 171 -12.66 -11.76 33.28
CA ASP A 171 -12.99 -10.55 32.53
C ASP A 171 -11.81 -10.00 31.72
N ALA A 172 -10.69 -10.72 31.63
CA ALA A 172 -9.55 -10.36 30.80
C ALA A 172 -9.75 -10.87 29.37
N PHE A 173 -9.71 -9.99 28.37
CA PHE A 173 -9.65 -10.31 26.94
C PHE A 173 -8.23 -10.25 26.36
N LYS A 174 -7.30 -9.61 27.08
CA LYS A 174 -5.89 -9.49 26.68
C LYS A 174 -5.00 -9.50 27.92
N MET A 175 -3.85 -10.16 27.81
CA MET A 175 -2.77 -10.16 28.79
C MET A 175 -1.65 -9.29 28.24
N ASP A 176 -1.23 -8.30 29.02
CA ASP A 176 -0.22 -7.31 28.64
C ASP A 176 0.96 -7.41 29.61
N PHE A 177 2.19 -7.51 29.13
CA PHE A 177 3.33 -7.68 30.02
C PHE A 177 4.67 -7.29 29.41
N VAL A 178 5.64 -7.10 30.30
CA VAL A 178 7.04 -6.86 30.01
C VAL A 178 7.91 -7.75 30.89
N PHE A 179 9.16 -7.94 30.46
CA PHE A 179 10.18 -8.59 31.25
C PHE A 179 11.18 -7.57 31.75
N ALA A 180 11.72 -7.77 32.95
CA ALA A 180 12.71 -6.91 33.56
C ALA A 180 13.80 -7.72 34.27
N ASP A 181 15.00 -7.16 34.42
CA ASP A 181 16.05 -7.78 35.24
C ASP A 181 15.94 -7.44 36.74
N VAL A 182 15.11 -6.45 37.08
CA VAL A 182 14.84 -6.04 38.48
C VAL A 182 13.33 -5.84 38.71
N PRO A 183 12.83 -6.02 39.94
CA PRO A 183 11.40 -5.92 40.24
C PRO A 183 10.84 -4.47 40.27
N GLY A 184 11.69 -3.43 40.19
CA GLY A 184 11.37 -2.09 40.67
C GLY A 184 11.22 -0.95 39.66
N GLY A 185 11.14 -1.20 38.34
CA GLY A 185 10.95 -0.08 37.38
C GLY A 185 12.25 0.50 36.79
N GLU A 186 13.38 0.34 37.48
CA GLU A 186 14.62 1.07 37.19
C GLU A 186 15.70 0.27 36.44
N GLY A 187 15.39 -0.98 36.04
CA GLY A 187 16.33 -1.86 35.35
C GLY A 187 16.23 -1.84 33.84
N VAL A 188 16.82 -2.86 33.21
CA VAL A 188 16.66 -3.11 31.78
C VAL A 188 15.33 -3.81 31.56
N TYR A 189 14.59 -3.35 30.55
CA TYR A 189 13.31 -3.93 30.14
C TYR A 189 13.45 -4.59 28.78
N ASP A 190 12.77 -5.73 28.63
CA ASP A 190 12.29 -6.17 27.34
C ASP A 190 10.79 -5.88 27.26
N ASN A 191 10.47 -4.81 26.53
CA ASN A 191 9.12 -4.37 26.21
C ASN A 191 8.85 -4.45 24.69
N ARG A 192 9.49 -5.39 23.99
CA ARG A 192 9.30 -5.60 22.55
C ARG A 192 9.49 -4.34 21.71
N GLY A 193 10.49 -3.52 22.06
CA GLY A 193 10.77 -2.27 21.34
C GLY A 193 9.71 -1.17 21.55
N GLY A 194 9.05 -1.16 22.71
CA GLY A 194 8.06 -0.15 23.09
C GLY A 194 6.61 -0.50 22.78
N PHE A 195 6.35 -1.74 22.33
CA PHE A 195 5.01 -2.27 22.09
C PHE A 195 4.47 -3.14 23.21
N ASP A 196 5.29 -3.51 24.20
CA ASP A 196 4.99 -4.55 25.18
C ASP A 196 4.68 -5.92 24.52
N TYR A 197 4.55 -6.95 25.35
CA TYR A 197 4.03 -8.25 24.91
C TYR A 197 2.53 -8.30 25.16
N HIS A 198 1.79 -8.72 24.14
CA HIS A 198 0.34 -8.84 24.17
C HIS A 198 -0.08 -10.24 23.75
N LEU A 199 -0.84 -10.92 24.61
CA LEU A 199 -1.43 -12.22 24.31
C LEU A 199 -2.96 -12.13 24.41
N PRO A 200 -3.71 -12.59 23.39
CA PRO A 200 -5.17 -12.64 23.47
C PRO A 200 -5.60 -13.66 24.52
N VAL A 201 -6.70 -13.37 25.22
CA VAL A 201 -7.32 -14.27 26.19
C VAL A 201 -8.66 -14.76 25.64
N GLU A 202 -8.83 -16.08 25.56
CA GLU A 202 -10.05 -16.72 25.07
C GLU A 202 -11.05 -16.99 26.20
N GLY A 203 -12.35 -16.92 25.86
CA GLY A 203 -13.44 -17.19 26.81
C GLY A 203 -13.87 -15.99 27.67
N SER A 204 -13.29 -14.80 27.45
CA SER A 204 -13.73 -13.58 28.13
C SER A 204 -15.14 -13.15 27.69
N PRO A 205 -16.02 -12.73 28.62
CA PRO A 205 -17.29 -12.12 28.27
C PRO A 205 -17.16 -10.67 27.79
N ILE A 206 -15.99 -10.05 28.00
CA ILE A 206 -15.67 -8.68 27.57
C ILE A 206 -14.82 -8.77 26.29
N ARG A 207 -15.05 -7.85 25.35
CA ARG A 207 -14.25 -7.72 24.13
C ARG A 207 -13.48 -6.40 24.12
N GLU A 208 -12.35 -6.40 23.41
CA GLU A 208 -11.60 -5.18 23.12
C GLU A 208 -12.52 -4.18 22.39
N GLN A 209 -12.59 -2.95 22.87
CA GLN A 209 -13.43 -1.94 22.24
C GLN A 209 -12.78 -1.42 20.96
N PRO A 210 -13.52 -1.32 19.86
CA PRO A 210 -13.03 -0.66 18.66
C PRO A 210 -12.67 0.80 18.93
N LEU A 211 -11.47 1.19 18.54
CA LEU A 211 -11.05 2.59 18.45
C LEU A 211 -11.77 3.33 17.31
N HIS A 212 -12.04 4.62 17.53
CA HIS A 212 -12.32 5.62 16.49
C HIS A 212 -11.04 6.37 16.15
N ILE A 213 -10.52 6.17 14.94
CA ILE A 213 -9.32 6.82 14.42
C ILE A 213 -9.73 7.87 13.39
N CYS A 214 -9.21 9.09 13.54
CA CYS A 214 -9.37 10.16 12.57
C CYS A 214 -8.00 10.49 11.97
N HIS A 215 -7.81 10.15 10.69
CA HIS A 215 -6.65 10.60 9.93
C HIS A 215 -6.83 12.06 9.51
N ILE A 216 -5.80 12.88 9.69
CA ILE A 216 -5.73 14.23 9.14
C ILE A 216 -4.55 14.24 8.16
N ALA A 217 -4.85 14.50 6.89
CA ALA A 217 -3.89 14.46 5.81
C ALA A 217 -4.18 15.54 4.76
N VAL A 218 -3.27 15.72 3.81
CA VAL A 218 -3.47 16.60 2.64
C VAL A 218 -3.43 15.83 1.31
N GLU A 219 -3.14 14.53 1.36
CA GLU A 219 -3.24 13.59 0.25
C GLU A 219 -4.06 12.38 0.67
N MET A 220 -4.80 11.80 -0.28
CA MET A 220 -5.49 10.52 -0.19
C MET A 220 -5.68 9.98 -1.61
N ALA A 221 -5.24 8.75 -1.87
CA ALA A 221 -5.48 8.10 -3.16
C ALA A 221 -6.96 7.63 -3.26
N PRO A 222 -7.60 7.67 -4.44
CA PRO A 222 -7.08 8.18 -5.71
C PRO A 222 -7.33 9.69 -5.92
N ILE A 223 -7.96 10.38 -4.97
CA ILE A 223 -8.54 11.72 -5.20
C ILE A 223 -7.53 12.88 -5.13
N ALA A 224 -6.52 12.81 -4.27
CA ALA A 224 -5.42 13.78 -4.14
C ALA A 224 -4.12 13.04 -3.88
N LYS A 225 -3.26 12.87 -4.90
CA LYS A 225 -2.03 12.10 -4.79
C LYS A 225 -0.87 12.80 -5.51
N VAL A 226 0.23 13.02 -4.80
CA VAL A 226 1.51 13.53 -5.31
C VAL A 226 2.63 12.52 -5.07
N GLY A 227 2.61 11.85 -3.91
CA GLY A 227 3.58 10.84 -3.54
C GLY A 227 2.93 9.60 -2.94
N GLY A 228 3.71 8.85 -2.14
CA GLY A 228 3.21 7.68 -1.43
C GLY A 228 2.31 8.00 -0.23
N LEU A 229 2.24 9.27 0.21
CA LEU A 229 1.40 9.70 1.33
C LEU A 229 -0.06 9.29 1.12
N GLY A 230 -0.60 9.64 -0.06
CA GLY A 230 -2.00 9.36 -0.40
C GLY A 230 -2.32 7.88 -0.44
N ASP A 231 -1.40 7.04 -0.93
CA ASP A 231 -1.57 5.57 -0.91
C ASP A 231 -1.64 5.05 0.53
N VAL A 232 -0.77 5.56 1.42
CA VAL A 232 -0.74 5.12 2.82
C VAL A 232 -2.03 5.51 3.54
N VAL A 233 -2.51 6.75 3.41
CA VAL A 233 -3.73 7.21 4.10
C VAL A 233 -4.92 6.32 3.75
N THR A 234 -5.10 6.03 2.46
CA THR A 234 -6.19 5.18 1.99
C THR A 234 -6.02 3.73 2.45
N ALA A 235 -4.86 3.13 2.17
CA ALA A 235 -4.68 1.70 2.34
C ALA A 235 -4.51 1.30 3.83
N LEU A 236 -3.84 2.13 4.64
CA LEU A 236 -3.80 1.94 6.10
C LEU A 236 -5.20 2.10 6.69
N GLY A 237 -5.93 3.16 6.31
CA GLY A 237 -7.25 3.42 6.84
C GLY A 237 -8.22 2.26 6.56
N ARG A 238 -8.21 1.72 5.34
CA ARG A 238 -8.97 0.51 4.98
C ARG A 238 -8.56 -0.69 5.82
N ALA A 239 -7.27 -0.97 5.90
CA ALA A 239 -6.78 -2.14 6.63
C ALA A 239 -7.10 -2.08 8.13
N VAL A 240 -7.05 -0.90 8.74
CA VAL A 240 -7.47 -0.68 10.15
C VAL A 240 -8.98 -0.83 10.29
N GLN A 241 -9.78 -0.29 9.36
CA GLN A 241 -11.23 -0.46 9.36
C GLN A 241 -11.64 -1.94 9.26
N GLU A 242 -10.92 -2.71 8.47
CA GLU A 242 -11.14 -4.16 8.30
C GLU A 242 -10.79 -4.98 9.54
N GLN A 243 -9.96 -4.46 10.44
CA GLN A 243 -9.75 -5.05 11.78
C GLN A 243 -10.87 -4.67 12.76
N GLY A 244 -11.93 -4.00 12.30
CA GLY A 244 -13.13 -3.68 13.08
C GLY A 244 -13.11 -2.31 13.76
N HIS A 245 -12.15 -1.45 13.43
CA HIS A 245 -12.07 -0.08 13.94
C HIS A 245 -12.87 0.90 13.08
N LEU A 246 -13.30 2.02 13.67
CA LEU A 246 -13.90 3.12 12.89
C LEU A 246 -12.79 4.02 12.40
N VAL A 247 -12.68 4.22 11.08
CA VAL A 247 -11.70 5.11 10.48
C VAL A 247 -12.39 6.20 9.67
N GLU A 248 -12.04 7.45 9.94
CA GLU A 248 -12.48 8.62 9.18
C GLU A 248 -11.26 9.43 8.73
N VAL A 249 -11.37 10.14 7.61
CA VAL A 249 -10.29 10.96 7.06
C VAL A 249 -10.76 12.40 6.89
N VAL A 250 -9.95 13.37 7.31
CA VAL A 250 -10.18 14.80 7.05
C VAL A 250 -9.14 15.29 6.05
N LEU A 251 -9.62 15.91 4.96
CA LEU A 251 -8.82 16.46 3.87
C LEU A 251 -9.21 17.91 3.55
N PRO A 252 -8.32 18.71 2.94
CA PRO A 252 -8.72 19.95 2.31
C PRO A 252 -9.59 19.69 1.07
N ARG A 253 -10.57 20.57 0.81
CA ARG A 253 -11.36 20.55 -0.42
C ARG A 253 -10.60 21.30 -1.53
N TYR A 254 -9.84 20.57 -2.34
CA TYR A 254 -9.15 21.16 -3.50
C TYR A 254 -10.09 21.43 -4.68
N ASP A 255 -9.79 22.44 -5.50
CA ASP A 255 -10.59 22.79 -6.69
C ASP A 255 -10.70 21.66 -7.71
N PHE A 256 -9.61 20.91 -7.92
CA PHE A 256 -9.57 19.83 -8.91
C PHE A 256 -10.50 18.65 -8.57
N PHE A 257 -11.03 18.56 -7.35
CA PHE A 257 -12.05 17.58 -6.99
C PHE A 257 -13.37 17.81 -7.72
N THR A 258 -13.64 19.03 -8.19
CA THR A 258 -14.87 19.36 -8.95
C THR A 258 -15.00 18.54 -10.24
N HIS A 259 -13.87 18.10 -10.80
CA HIS A 259 -13.83 17.26 -11.99
C HIS A 259 -13.46 15.80 -11.69
N SER A 260 -13.35 15.41 -10.42
CA SER A 260 -13.02 14.05 -10.03
C SER A 260 -14.18 13.10 -10.36
N PRO A 261 -13.98 12.08 -11.22
CA PRO A 261 -15.00 11.08 -11.49
C PRO A 261 -15.42 10.31 -10.23
N VAL A 262 -14.51 10.17 -9.27
CA VAL A 262 -14.73 9.47 -8.01
C VAL A 262 -15.66 10.26 -7.08
N LEU A 263 -15.53 11.59 -7.05
CA LEU A 263 -16.32 12.45 -6.14
C LEU A 263 -17.57 13.02 -6.79
N LYS A 264 -17.71 12.89 -8.11
CA LYS A 264 -18.86 13.39 -8.85
C LYS A 264 -20.15 12.82 -8.28
N ASP A 265 -21.09 13.69 -7.93
CA ASP A 265 -22.40 13.37 -7.36
C ASP A 265 -22.37 12.63 -5.99
N GLN A 266 -21.19 12.45 -5.38
CA GLN A 266 -21.05 11.78 -4.08
C GLN A 266 -20.96 12.73 -2.89
N LEU A 267 -20.54 13.98 -3.12
CA LEU A 267 -20.34 14.98 -2.07
C LEU A 267 -21.68 15.37 -1.42
N ARG A 268 -21.75 15.27 -0.10
CA ARG A 268 -22.91 15.66 0.71
C ARG A 268 -22.50 16.75 1.70
N PHE A 269 -23.39 17.69 1.97
CA PHE A 269 -23.18 18.68 3.02
C PHE A 269 -23.15 18.00 4.40
N GLU A 270 -22.14 18.32 5.20
CA GLU A 270 -22.00 17.83 6.58
C GLU A 270 -22.32 18.94 7.58
N THR A 271 -21.61 20.08 7.48
CA THR A 271 -21.80 21.23 8.38
C THR A 271 -21.15 22.50 7.82
N GLU A 272 -21.40 23.64 8.46
CA GLU A 272 -20.66 24.88 8.25
C GLU A 272 -20.43 25.62 9.58
N PHE A 273 -19.35 26.38 9.67
CA PHE A 273 -19.03 27.20 10.84
C PHE A 273 -18.14 28.40 10.48
N GLU A 274 -18.14 29.43 11.32
CA GLU A 274 -17.22 30.55 11.19
C GLU A 274 -15.95 30.29 12.02
N TRP A 275 -14.79 30.37 11.37
CA TRP A 275 -13.51 30.22 12.02
C TRP A 275 -12.40 30.89 11.21
N GLY A 276 -11.39 31.46 11.88
CA GLY A 276 -10.24 32.07 11.20
C GLY A 276 -10.60 33.24 10.28
N GLY A 277 -11.68 33.98 10.59
CA GLY A 277 -12.14 35.13 9.81
C GLY A 277 -12.85 34.76 8.49
N THR A 278 -13.24 33.50 8.31
CA THR A 278 -13.99 33.05 7.12
C THR A 278 -15.03 31.99 7.49
N ARG A 279 -15.99 31.79 6.60
CA ARG A 279 -16.92 30.66 6.71
C ARG A 279 -16.25 29.41 6.13
N VAL A 280 -16.29 28.33 6.89
CA VAL A 280 -15.76 27.02 6.52
C VAL A 280 -16.93 26.09 6.25
N TYR A 281 -16.94 25.51 5.05
CA TYR A 281 -17.90 24.48 4.67
C TYR A 281 -17.26 23.11 4.82
N VAL A 282 -18.03 22.14 5.31
CA VAL A 282 -17.61 20.75 5.36
C VAL A 282 -18.57 19.92 4.53
N THR A 283 -17.99 19.18 3.59
CA THR A 283 -18.71 18.15 2.83
C THR A 283 -18.15 16.77 3.15
N THR A 284 -18.90 15.73 2.87
CA THR A 284 -18.48 14.34 3.08
C THR A 284 -18.79 13.45 1.88
N ALA A 285 -17.97 12.44 1.66
CA ALA A 285 -18.20 11.35 0.73
C ALA A 285 -17.58 10.05 1.27
N VAL A 286 -17.93 8.92 0.66
CA VAL A 286 -17.23 7.64 0.88
C VAL A 286 -16.25 7.45 -0.26
N VAL A 287 -14.96 7.33 0.06
CA VAL A 287 -13.88 7.14 -0.92
C VAL A 287 -13.11 5.90 -0.49
N GLU A 288 -13.03 4.89 -1.37
CA GLU A 288 -12.35 3.63 -1.06
C GLU A 288 -12.84 3.00 0.26
N ASN A 289 -14.17 3.00 0.46
CA ASN A 289 -14.86 2.53 1.67
C ASN A 289 -14.53 3.27 2.97
N LEU A 290 -13.83 4.41 2.90
CA LEU A 290 -13.56 5.27 4.04
C LEU A 290 -14.46 6.50 3.99
N ARG A 291 -14.96 6.94 5.15
CA ARG A 291 -15.66 8.21 5.25
C ARG A 291 -14.66 9.36 5.26
N VAL A 292 -14.80 10.27 4.30
CA VAL A 292 -13.92 11.41 4.13
C VAL A 292 -14.70 12.70 4.35
N PHE A 293 -14.12 13.63 5.11
CA PHE A 293 -14.61 14.99 5.30
C PHE A 293 -13.69 15.98 4.60
N PHE A 294 -14.27 16.90 3.83
CA PHE A 294 -13.55 17.90 3.06
C PHE A 294 -13.76 19.28 3.65
N ILE A 295 -12.68 19.90 4.13
CA ILE A 295 -12.68 21.24 4.70
C ILE A 295 -12.49 22.28 3.60
N GLU A 296 -13.50 23.13 3.39
CA GLU A 296 -13.53 24.15 2.34
C GLU A 296 -13.75 25.56 2.93
N PRO A 297 -12.65 26.28 3.28
CA PRO A 297 -12.74 27.67 3.69
C PRO A 297 -13.03 28.60 2.51
N ARG A 298 -13.87 29.62 2.72
CA ARG A 298 -14.21 30.63 1.69
C ARG A 298 -13.11 31.67 1.42
N ASN A 299 -11.95 31.54 2.04
CA ASN A 299 -10.80 32.44 1.84
C ASN A 299 -9.94 32.10 0.60
N GLY A 300 -10.26 31.01 -0.12
CA GLY A 300 -9.56 30.63 -1.35
C GLY A 300 -8.25 29.85 -1.16
N PHE A 301 -7.88 29.47 0.07
CA PHE A 301 -6.61 28.75 0.34
C PHE A 301 -6.44 27.43 -0.41
N PHE A 302 -7.52 26.73 -0.70
CA PHE A 302 -7.51 25.46 -1.43
C PHE A 302 -8.07 25.57 -2.85
N ALA A 303 -8.27 26.81 -3.32
CA ALA A 303 -8.64 27.11 -4.69
C ALA A 303 -7.42 27.00 -5.63
N THR A 304 -6.88 25.79 -5.76
CA THR A 304 -5.61 25.54 -6.46
C THR A 304 -5.60 24.18 -7.17
N PRO A 305 -4.91 24.08 -8.33
CA PRO A 305 -4.82 22.83 -9.08
C PRO A 305 -3.78 21.84 -8.51
N THR A 306 -3.00 22.20 -7.49
CA THR A 306 -1.94 21.34 -6.93
C THR A 306 -2.04 21.21 -5.41
N VAL A 307 -1.60 20.06 -4.88
CA VAL A 307 -1.52 19.84 -3.43
C VAL A 307 -0.38 20.66 -2.82
N TYR A 308 0.79 20.70 -3.46
CA TYR A 308 1.99 21.41 -2.98
C TYR A 308 2.53 22.40 -4.02
N GLY A 309 3.55 23.17 -3.62
CA GLY A 309 4.39 23.98 -4.50
C GLY A 309 3.99 25.45 -4.54
N ARG A 310 3.14 25.90 -3.62
CA ARG A 310 2.81 27.32 -3.49
C ARG A 310 3.66 27.97 -2.40
N TYR A 311 3.84 29.28 -2.50
CA TYR A 311 4.58 30.07 -1.52
C TYR A 311 3.90 30.13 -0.14
N ASP A 312 2.59 29.83 -0.08
CA ASP A 312 1.74 29.90 1.11
C ASP A 312 1.43 28.52 1.71
N ASP A 313 2.11 27.44 1.27
CA ASP A 313 1.85 26.07 1.73
C ASP A 313 1.85 25.94 3.26
N GLU A 314 2.84 26.53 3.95
CA GLU A 314 2.89 26.48 5.41
C GLU A 314 1.65 27.13 6.07
N VAL A 315 1.25 28.31 5.59
CA VAL A 315 0.17 29.08 6.19
C VAL A 315 -1.18 28.42 5.93
N ARG A 316 -1.44 27.98 4.70
CA ARG A 316 -2.72 27.34 4.35
C ARG A 316 -2.90 26.00 5.03
N PHE A 317 -1.83 25.23 5.20
CA PHE A 317 -1.88 23.97 5.92
C PHE A 317 -2.05 24.15 7.43
N ASP A 318 -1.41 25.15 8.04
CA ASP A 318 -1.67 25.49 9.45
C ASP A 318 -3.14 25.90 9.68
N PHE A 319 -3.70 26.68 8.75
CA PHE A 319 -5.13 27.01 8.75
C PHE A 319 -5.99 25.74 8.68
N PHE A 320 -5.69 24.84 7.74
CA PHE A 320 -6.43 23.58 7.61
C PHE A 320 -6.34 22.70 8.86
N CYS A 321 -5.16 22.59 9.48
CA CYS A 321 -4.97 21.83 10.72
C CYS A 321 -5.94 22.27 11.81
N LYS A 322 -6.05 23.60 12.02
CA LYS A 322 -6.96 24.14 13.03
C LYS A 322 -8.42 24.07 12.60
N ALA A 323 -8.74 24.32 11.32
CA ALA A 323 -10.10 24.16 10.82
C ALA A 323 -10.60 22.71 10.93
N ALA A 324 -9.73 21.71 10.76
CA ALA A 324 -10.05 20.30 11.01
C ALA A 324 -10.35 20.03 12.49
N LEU A 325 -9.54 20.57 13.41
CA LEU A 325 -9.81 20.47 14.86
C LEU A 325 -11.10 21.21 15.27
N GLU A 326 -11.36 22.38 14.68
CA GLU A 326 -12.59 23.13 14.88
C GLU A 326 -13.81 22.33 14.40
N PHE A 327 -13.72 21.70 13.24
CA PHE A 327 -14.77 20.81 12.73
C PHE A 327 -15.09 19.69 13.72
N LEU A 328 -14.06 19.02 14.27
CA LEU A 328 -14.27 17.97 15.27
C LEU A 328 -14.96 18.52 16.53
N LEU A 329 -14.50 19.67 17.04
CA LEU A 329 -15.09 20.33 18.19
C LEU A 329 -16.57 20.71 17.95
N LYS A 330 -16.87 21.36 16.83
CA LYS A 330 -18.22 21.86 16.49
C LYS A 330 -19.22 20.73 16.27
N THR A 331 -18.75 19.58 15.80
CA THR A 331 -19.60 18.41 15.56
C THR A 331 -19.63 17.43 16.73
N GLY A 332 -18.89 17.71 17.81
CA GLY A 332 -18.80 16.82 18.97
C GLY A 332 -18.07 15.51 18.70
N ARG A 333 -17.31 15.42 17.60
CA ARG A 333 -16.53 14.23 17.24
C ARG A 333 -15.31 14.12 18.13
N GLN A 334 -15.23 13.04 18.89
CA GLN A 334 -14.16 12.75 19.86
C GLN A 334 -13.48 11.43 19.47
N PRO A 335 -12.65 11.42 18.41
CA PRO A 335 -11.90 10.22 18.07
C PRO A 335 -10.98 9.82 19.23
N ASP A 336 -10.72 8.53 19.36
CA ASP A 336 -9.71 8.01 20.29
C ASP A 336 -8.30 8.44 19.84
N ILE A 337 -8.07 8.50 18.53
CA ILE A 337 -6.78 8.82 17.91
C ILE A 337 -6.94 9.90 16.84
N LEU A 338 -6.12 10.95 16.93
CA LEU A 338 -5.81 11.85 15.83
C LEU A 338 -4.51 11.41 15.19
N HIS A 339 -4.56 10.85 13.99
CA HIS A 339 -3.37 10.41 13.27
C HIS A 339 -3.03 11.41 12.15
N CYS A 340 -1.94 12.14 12.36
CA CYS A 340 -1.49 13.21 11.49
C CYS A 340 -0.38 12.71 10.56
N HIS A 341 -0.46 13.08 9.28
CA HIS A 341 0.46 12.65 8.24
C HIS A 341 1.32 13.82 7.72
N ASP A 342 2.63 13.70 7.94
CA ASP A 342 3.70 14.57 7.46
C ASP A 342 3.61 16.05 7.89
N TRP A 343 4.62 16.84 7.53
CA TRP A 343 4.79 18.25 7.95
C TRP A 343 3.56 19.13 7.67
N SER A 344 2.79 18.82 6.63
CA SER A 344 1.57 19.51 6.25
C SER A 344 0.44 19.39 7.27
N THR A 345 0.53 18.44 8.20
CA THR A 345 -0.47 18.30 9.30
C THR A 345 0.17 18.34 10.68
N ALA A 346 1.47 18.62 10.76
CA ALA A 346 2.22 18.69 12.00
C ALA A 346 1.62 19.69 13.02
N HIS A 347 1.03 20.78 12.54
CA HIS A 347 0.45 21.80 13.41
C HIS A 347 -0.74 21.28 14.25
N VAL A 348 -1.42 20.21 13.81
CA VAL A 348 -2.49 19.56 14.59
C VAL A 348 -2.00 19.17 15.98
N ALA A 349 -0.79 18.61 16.09
CA ALA A 349 -0.30 18.07 17.36
C ALA A 349 -0.18 19.15 18.45
N ALA A 350 0.42 20.29 18.12
CA ALA A 350 0.54 21.40 19.07
C ALA A 350 -0.79 22.14 19.27
N ALA A 351 -1.56 22.36 18.19
CA ALA A 351 -2.84 23.06 18.27
C ALA A 351 -3.86 22.29 19.09
N TYR A 352 -3.90 20.95 19.00
CA TYR A 352 -4.78 20.10 19.80
C TYR A 352 -4.61 20.39 21.29
N TRP A 353 -3.40 20.25 21.81
CA TRP A 353 -3.13 20.43 23.24
C TRP A 353 -3.32 21.86 23.73
N ARG A 354 -2.91 22.84 22.92
CA ARG A 354 -2.93 24.25 23.33
C ARG A 354 -4.32 24.89 23.18
N ASP A 355 -4.98 24.64 22.05
CA ASP A 355 -6.11 25.44 21.59
C ASP A 355 -7.45 24.68 21.69
N TYR A 356 -7.45 23.34 21.77
CA TYR A 356 -8.69 22.53 21.63
C TYR A 356 -8.97 21.59 22.82
N HIS A 357 -7.95 20.93 23.36
CA HIS A 357 -8.10 20.00 24.47
C HIS A 357 -8.73 20.64 25.72
N PRO A 358 -8.30 21.84 26.17
CA PRO A 358 -8.90 22.50 27.33
C PRO A 358 -10.34 22.99 27.09
N TYR A 359 -10.80 23.04 25.83
CA TYR A 359 -12.04 23.71 25.42
C TYR A 359 -13.09 22.77 24.82
N GLY A 360 -12.89 21.46 24.93
CA GLY A 360 -13.95 20.48 24.65
C GLY A 360 -13.46 19.23 23.94
N LEU A 361 -12.37 19.28 23.17
CA LEU A 361 -11.83 18.11 22.44
C LEU A 361 -10.88 17.32 23.35
N HIS A 362 -11.42 16.66 24.38
CA HIS A 362 -10.63 16.14 25.51
C HIS A 362 -10.22 14.66 25.39
N LYS A 363 -10.85 13.90 24.48
CA LYS A 363 -10.61 12.46 24.34
C LYS A 363 -9.37 12.07 23.52
N PRO A 364 -9.05 12.71 22.38
CA PRO A 364 -8.05 12.15 21.47
C PRO A 364 -6.63 12.07 22.03
N ARG A 365 -5.89 11.03 21.62
CA ARG A 365 -4.42 11.00 21.64
C ARG A 365 -3.89 11.32 20.25
N VAL A 366 -2.76 12.02 20.17
CA VAL A 366 -2.15 12.42 18.90
C VAL A 366 -1.02 11.49 18.51
N VAL A 367 -1.14 10.91 17.31
CA VAL A 367 -0.10 10.13 16.63
C VAL A 367 0.34 10.89 15.38
N PHE A 368 1.64 10.90 15.09
CA PHE A 368 2.19 11.58 13.92
C PHE A 368 3.05 10.63 13.08
N THR A 369 2.91 10.61 11.75
CA THR A 369 3.79 9.81 10.87
C THR A 369 4.58 10.70 9.92
N ILE A 370 5.90 10.54 9.94
CA ILE A 370 6.85 11.15 9.01
C ILE A 370 6.95 10.28 7.76
N HIS A 371 6.55 10.83 6.61
CA HIS A 371 6.67 10.14 5.31
C HIS A 371 7.94 10.54 4.58
N ASN A 372 8.44 11.77 4.80
CA ASN A 372 9.72 12.20 4.27
C ASN A 372 10.34 13.33 5.11
N LEU A 373 11.43 13.02 5.82
CA LEU A 373 12.10 13.99 6.70
C LEU A 373 12.79 15.15 5.97
N ASN A 374 12.92 15.11 4.64
CA ASN A 374 13.53 16.20 3.89
C ASN A 374 12.63 17.45 3.77
N TYR A 375 11.36 17.35 4.16
CA TYR A 375 10.41 18.46 4.12
C TYR A 375 9.96 18.84 5.53
N GLY A 376 9.88 20.14 5.81
CA GLY A 376 9.25 20.67 7.02
C GLY A 376 9.85 20.20 8.35
N GLN A 377 11.17 19.93 8.42
CA GLN A 377 11.84 19.42 9.63
C GLN A 377 11.49 20.20 10.91
N LYS A 378 11.40 21.54 10.82
CA LYS A 378 11.01 22.38 11.95
C LYS A 378 9.63 22.00 12.48
N LYS A 379 8.62 21.94 11.60
CA LYS A 379 7.24 21.56 11.94
C LYS A 379 7.17 20.12 12.43
N ILE A 380 7.93 19.21 11.81
CA ILE A 380 8.06 17.82 12.27
C ILE A 380 8.58 17.76 13.70
N GLY A 381 9.60 18.57 14.06
CA GLY A 381 10.11 18.64 15.42
C GLY A 381 9.07 19.15 16.42
N GLU A 382 8.29 20.17 16.07
CA GLU A 382 7.18 20.67 16.89
C GLU A 382 6.11 19.58 17.11
N ALA A 383 5.75 18.83 16.05
CA ALA A 383 4.81 17.72 16.15
C ALA A 383 5.37 16.55 16.97
N ALA A 384 6.65 16.19 16.75
CA ALA A 384 7.35 15.17 17.51
C ALA A 384 7.40 15.53 18.99
N HIS A 385 7.53 16.81 19.35
CA HIS A 385 7.43 17.26 20.73
C HIS A 385 6.02 17.05 21.30
N ALA A 386 4.99 17.49 20.58
CA ALA A 386 3.62 17.57 21.09
C ALA A 386 2.80 16.26 21.03
N CYS A 387 3.14 15.32 20.13
CA CYS A 387 2.41 14.06 19.99
C CYS A 387 2.73 13.04 21.10
N GLN A 388 1.85 12.06 21.32
CA GLN A 388 2.08 10.97 22.28
C GLN A 388 3.06 9.94 21.71
N LYS A 389 2.90 9.60 20.43
CA LYS A 389 3.78 8.71 19.67
C LYS A 389 3.97 9.29 18.27
N PHE A 390 5.12 9.05 17.68
CA PHE A 390 5.29 9.31 16.26
C PHE A 390 6.06 8.20 15.58
N THR A 391 5.83 8.05 14.28
CA THR A 391 6.43 7.00 13.48
C THR A 391 7.05 7.53 12.22
N THR A 392 7.87 6.69 11.59
CA THR A 392 8.15 6.79 10.17
C THR A 392 7.89 5.45 9.49
N VAL A 393 7.98 5.42 8.18
CA VAL A 393 7.40 4.39 7.31
C VAL A 393 8.30 3.16 7.09
N SER A 394 9.28 2.94 7.97
CA SER A 394 10.28 1.84 7.91
C SER A 394 11.10 1.76 9.19
N PRO A 395 11.34 0.55 9.75
CA PRO A 395 12.31 0.31 10.81
C PRO A 395 13.73 0.78 10.48
N THR A 396 14.28 0.41 9.31
CA THR A 396 15.63 0.83 8.92
C THR A 396 15.72 2.34 8.78
N TYR A 397 14.71 2.99 8.17
CA TYR A 397 14.73 4.44 8.03
C TYR A 397 14.63 5.14 9.39
N ALA A 398 13.80 4.63 10.31
CA ALA A 398 13.73 5.13 11.68
C ALA A 398 15.11 5.10 12.37
N PHE A 399 15.86 4.01 12.18
CA PHE A 399 17.24 3.92 12.65
C PHE A 399 18.16 4.95 11.97
N GLU A 400 18.10 5.07 10.63
CA GLU A 400 18.92 6.01 9.86
C GLU A 400 18.69 7.48 10.26
N VAL A 401 17.44 7.86 10.59
CA VAL A 401 17.10 9.24 10.96
C VAL A 401 17.06 9.50 12.47
N GLY A 402 17.23 8.48 13.30
CA GLY A 402 17.07 8.59 14.76
C GLY A 402 17.99 9.61 15.41
N ALA A 403 19.17 9.86 14.83
CA ALA A 403 20.12 10.87 15.30
C ALA A 403 19.82 12.31 14.83
N ASN A 404 18.79 12.51 13.99
CA ASN A 404 18.42 13.85 13.54
C ASN A 404 18.01 14.74 14.73
N PRO A 405 18.46 16.01 14.82
CA PRO A 405 18.15 16.90 15.93
C PRO A 405 16.66 17.10 16.24
N VAL A 406 15.77 16.91 15.26
CA VAL A 406 14.31 17.03 15.48
C VAL A 406 13.67 15.74 15.99
N ILE A 407 14.37 14.61 15.91
CA ILE A 407 13.90 13.28 16.30
C ILE A 407 14.57 12.81 17.58
N ALA A 408 15.89 12.95 17.69
CA ALA A 408 16.70 12.43 18.80
C ALA A 408 16.18 12.82 20.20
N PRO A 409 15.72 14.07 20.46
CA PRO A 409 15.14 14.44 21.76
C PRO A 409 13.87 13.65 22.14
N HIS A 410 13.24 13.00 21.16
CA HIS A 410 11.96 12.31 21.28
C HIS A 410 12.06 10.82 20.90
N ALA A 411 13.26 10.25 20.83
CA ALA A 411 13.49 8.88 20.39
C ALA A 411 12.70 7.82 21.19
N HIS A 412 12.42 8.07 22.48
CA HIS A 412 11.66 7.17 23.36
C HIS A 412 10.20 6.93 22.91
N LYS A 413 9.67 7.76 22.01
CA LYS A 413 8.32 7.63 21.45
C LYS A 413 8.30 7.56 19.92
N PHE A 414 9.46 7.28 19.31
CA PHE A 414 9.64 7.18 17.86
C PHE A 414 9.74 5.72 17.41
N LEU A 415 8.94 5.30 16.43
CA LEU A 415 8.96 3.95 15.89
C LEU A 415 9.01 3.92 14.36
N GLY A 416 9.65 2.90 13.79
CA GLY A 416 9.56 2.62 12.35
C GLY A 416 8.53 1.54 12.09
N ILE A 417 7.45 1.85 11.36
CA ILE A 417 6.45 0.88 10.92
C ILE A 417 6.45 0.87 9.40
N ARG A 418 6.77 -0.28 8.81
CA ARG A 418 6.87 -0.45 7.36
C ARG A 418 5.52 -0.21 6.69
N ASN A 419 5.46 0.46 5.54
CA ASN A 419 4.22 0.52 4.76
C ASN A 419 3.89 -0.83 4.10
N GLY A 420 2.62 -0.97 3.71
CA GLY A 420 2.17 -1.97 2.72
C GLY A 420 1.79 -1.33 1.38
N ILE A 421 1.43 -2.16 0.41
CA ILE A 421 0.76 -1.74 -0.83
C ILE A 421 -0.69 -2.18 -0.83
N ASP A 422 -1.54 -1.46 -1.56
CA ASP A 422 -2.92 -1.89 -1.80
C ASP A 422 -2.93 -2.99 -2.88
N PRO A 423 -3.30 -4.24 -2.53
CA PRO A 423 -3.27 -5.36 -3.47
C PRO A 423 -4.41 -5.31 -4.50
N GLU A 424 -5.47 -4.52 -4.27
CA GLU A 424 -6.56 -4.32 -5.23
C GLU A 424 -6.14 -3.28 -6.28
N LEU A 425 -5.54 -2.17 -5.85
CA LEU A 425 -4.96 -1.19 -6.76
C LEU A 425 -3.85 -1.80 -7.62
N TRP A 426 -3.00 -2.64 -7.02
CA TRP A 426 -1.85 -3.28 -7.68
C TRP A 426 -2.08 -4.79 -7.89
N SER A 427 -3.13 -5.15 -8.63
CA SER A 427 -3.53 -6.56 -8.87
C SER A 427 -3.23 -7.05 -10.30
N PRO A 428 -2.11 -7.73 -10.60
CA PRO A 428 -1.86 -8.26 -11.95
C PRO A 428 -2.90 -9.29 -12.40
N GLU A 429 -3.62 -9.93 -11.48
CA GLU A 429 -4.71 -10.85 -11.79
C GLU A 429 -5.93 -10.13 -12.38
N GLU A 430 -6.24 -8.93 -11.88
CA GLU A 430 -7.48 -8.18 -12.17
C GLU A 430 -7.21 -6.75 -12.63
N ASN A 431 -6.19 -6.57 -13.48
CA ASN A 431 -5.80 -5.24 -13.97
C ASN A 431 -6.33 -4.96 -15.38
N PRO A 432 -7.21 -3.95 -15.57
CA PRO A 432 -7.75 -3.61 -16.89
C PRO A 432 -6.71 -2.99 -17.84
N PHE A 433 -5.55 -2.57 -17.33
CA PHE A 433 -4.45 -2.03 -18.13
C PHE A 433 -3.51 -3.10 -18.68
N LEU A 434 -3.71 -4.38 -18.31
CA LEU A 434 -2.91 -5.49 -18.80
C LEU A 434 -3.63 -6.23 -19.94
N PRO A 435 -2.90 -6.71 -20.95
CA PRO A 435 -3.49 -7.50 -22.04
C PRO A 435 -4.00 -8.86 -21.57
N GLN A 436 -3.43 -9.38 -20.47
CA GLN A 436 -3.79 -10.65 -19.86
C GLN A 436 -3.50 -10.56 -18.36
N GLY A 437 -4.49 -10.92 -17.53
CA GLY A 437 -4.30 -11.05 -16.09
C GLY A 437 -3.49 -12.31 -15.73
N TYR A 438 -2.65 -12.23 -14.70
CA TYR A 438 -1.78 -13.34 -14.29
C TYR A 438 -1.44 -13.30 -12.79
N GLY A 439 -1.09 -14.47 -12.26
CA GLY A 439 -0.58 -14.68 -10.92
C GLY A 439 0.73 -15.48 -10.93
N PRO A 440 1.19 -15.98 -9.75
CA PRO A 440 2.45 -16.71 -9.63
C PRO A 440 2.55 -17.94 -10.55
N GLU A 441 1.45 -18.65 -10.77
CA GLU A 441 1.44 -19.91 -11.54
C GLU A 441 1.58 -19.73 -13.06
N ASN A 442 1.24 -18.55 -13.60
CA ASN A 442 1.29 -18.24 -15.03
C ASN A 442 2.02 -16.91 -15.31
N VAL A 443 2.96 -16.56 -14.42
CA VAL A 443 3.74 -15.31 -14.49
C VAL A 443 4.53 -15.21 -15.79
N VAL A 444 5.06 -16.31 -16.32
CA VAL A 444 5.87 -16.31 -17.53
C VAL A 444 5.04 -15.88 -18.74
N GLU A 445 3.84 -16.44 -18.89
CA GLU A 445 2.89 -16.13 -19.96
C GLU A 445 2.37 -14.70 -19.83
N GLY A 446 1.96 -14.30 -18.63
CA GLY A 446 1.44 -12.96 -18.35
C GLY A 446 2.46 -11.86 -18.64
N LYS A 447 3.70 -12.03 -18.14
CA LYS A 447 4.79 -11.07 -18.41
C LYS A 447 5.16 -11.06 -19.89
N LYS A 448 5.09 -12.20 -20.61
CA LYS A 448 5.30 -12.24 -22.06
C LYS A 448 4.26 -11.41 -22.82
N ALA A 449 2.98 -11.53 -22.48
CA ALA A 449 1.91 -10.73 -23.08
C ALA A 449 2.09 -9.23 -22.77
N ALA A 450 2.38 -8.89 -21.51
CA ALA A 450 2.65 -7.51 -21.11
C ALA A 450 3.87 -6.92 -21.84
N ARG A 451 4.95 -7.70 -22.00
CA ARG A 451 6.16 -7.30 -22.73
C ARG A 451 5.85 -6.95 -24.18
N GLN A 452 5.06 -7.78 -24.86
CA GLN A 452 4.65 -7.53 -26.25
C GLN A 452 3.83 -6.23 -26.36
N ALA A 453 2.85 -6.04 -25.47
CA ALA A 453 2.03 -4.83 -25.44
C ALA A 453 2.85 -3.56 -25.13
N LEU A 454 3.80 -3.64 -24.19
CA LEU A 454 4.69 -2.52 -23.87
C LEU A 454 5.57 -2.15 -25.07
N ARG A 455 6.18 -3.15 -25.71
CA ARG A 455 7.04 -2.93 -26.89
C ARG A 455 6.27 -2.28 -28.04
N GLN A 456 5.05 -2.76 -28.31
CA GLN A 456 4.18 -2.15 -29.31
C GLN A 456 3.82 -0.70 -28.95
N ARG A 457 3.47 -0.45 -27.67
CA ARG A 457 3.08 0.89 -27.19
C ARG A 457 4.23 1.90 -27.26
N LEU A 458 5.46 1.47 -27.01
CA LEU A 458 6.64 2.34 -26.93
C LEU A 458 7.56 2.28 -28.16
N GLY A 459 7.22 1.49 -29.18
CA GLY A 459 8.03 1.37 -30.40
C GLY A 459 9.37 0.64 -30.21
N LEU A 460 9.46 -0.24 -29.21
CA LEU A 460 10.66 -1.03 -28.92
C LEU A 460 10.74 -2.22 -29.89
N THR A 461 11.36 -2.02 -31.04
CA THR A 461 11.22 -2.86 -32.25
C THR A 461 12.33 -3.90 -32.46
N THR A 462 13.31 -3.98 -31.58
CA THR A 462 14.41 -4.97 -31.68
C THR A 462 13.97 -6.38 -31.31
N TRP A 463 14.85 -7.37 -31.54
CA TRP A 463 14.66 -8.81 -31.29
C TRP A 463 13.97 -9.13 -29.95
N ASN A 464 13.02 -10.06 -29.98
CA ASN A 464 12.02 -10.24 -28.93
C ASN A 464 12.52 -10.93 -27.64
N ASP A 465 13.71 -11.51 -27.63
CA ASP A 465 14.25 -12.21 -26.44
C ASP A 465 15.32 -11.38 -25.71
N LYS A 466 15.00 -10.10 -25.49
CA LYS A 466 15.77 -9.20 -24.61
C LYS A 466 15.07 -9.02 -23.26
N PHE A 467 15.85 -8.96 -22.19
CA PHE A 467 15.36 -8.54 -20.87
C PHE A 467 14.98 -7.06 -20.89
N ILE A 468 14.02 -6.68 -20.04
CA ILE A 468 13.64 -5.29 -19.83
C ILE A 468 14.03 -4.84 -18.42
N VAL A 469 14.81 -3.77 -18.34
CA VAL A 469 15.06 -3.03 -17.09
C VAL A 469 14.20 -1.77 -17.09
N ALA A 470 13.45 -1.57 -16.01
CA ALA A 470 12.58 -0.41 -15.87
C ALA A 470 12.94 0.46 -14.66
N VAL A 471 12.65 1.74 -14.76
CA VAL A 471 12.64 2.70 -13.66
C VAL A 471 11.31 3.45 -13.68
N VAL A 472 10.57 3.39 -12.58
CA VAL A 472 9.30 4.11 -12.40
C VAL A 472 9.45 5.01 -11.17
N SER A 473 9.79 6.28 -11.38
CA SER A 473 10.10 7.21 -10.28
C SER A 473 10.09 8.67 -10.72
N ARG A 474 9.80 9.58 -9.79
CA ARG A 474 10.19 11.00 -9.93
C ARG A 474 11.71 11.11 -10.10
N LEU A 475 12.16 12.11 -10.84
CA LEU A 475 13.57 12.34 -11.14
C LEU A 475 14.11 13.48 -10.27
N THR A 476 14.41 13.16 -9.02
CA THR A 476 14.97 14.08 -8.03
C THR A 476 16.30 13.56 -7.48
N GLY A 477 17.09 14.42 -6.83
CA GLY A 477 18.36 14.00 -6.23
C GLY A 477 18.22 12.81 -5.26
N GLN A 478 17.10 12.73 -4.54
CA GLN A 478 16.74 11.59 -3.69
C GLN A 478 16.74 10.26 -4.44
N LYS A 479 16.26 10.25 -5.69
CA LYS A 479 16.01 9.04 -6.47
C LYS A 479 17.24 8.54 -7.23
N GLY A 480 18.40 9.15 -6.97
CA GLY A 480 19.67 8.70 -7.54
C GLY A 480 19.76 8.94 -9.05
N VAL A 481 19.40 10.14 -9.50
CA VAL A 481 19.43 10.53 -10.93
C VAL A 481 20.69 10.07 -11.68
N PRO A 482 21.93 10.27 -11.16
CA PRO A 482 23.13 9.79 -11.85
C PRO A 482 23.14 8.26 -12.06
N LEU A 483 22.65 7.50 -11.08
CA LEU A 483 22.55 6.04 -11.16
C LEU A 483 21.44 5.59 -12.11
N ILE A 484 20.33 6.33 -12.22
CA ILE A 484 19.28 6.06 -13.23
C ILE A 484 19.85 6.22 -14.65
N LYS A 485 20.60 7.30 -14.90
CA LYS A 485 21.27 7.51 -16.21
C LYS A 485 22.25 6.36 -16.50
N HIS A 486 23.03 5.95 -15.51
CA HIS A 486 23.96 4.82 -15.63
C HIS A 486 23.24 3.49 -15.89
N ALA A 487 22.13 3.22 -15.20
CA ALA A 487 21.32 2.02 -15.41
C ALA A 487 20.82 1.92 -16.86
N ALA A 488 20.40 3.04 -17.45
CA ALA A 488 20.02 3.09 -18.85
C ALA A 488 21.19 2.65 -19.75
N PHE A 489 22.36 3.25 -19.57
CA PHE A 489 23.56 2.94 -20.36
C PHE A 489 23.93 1.47 -20.23
N ARG A 490 24.05 0.99 -18.98
CA ARG A 490 24.47 -0.38 -18.70
C ARG A 490 23.48 -1.42 -19.23
N THR A 491 22.18 -1.14 -19.17
CA THR A 491 21.16 -2.04 -19.71
C THR A 491 21.35 -2.27 -21.21
N LEU A 492 21.56 -1.19 -21.97
CA LEU A 492 21.77 -1.28 -23.41
C LEU A 492 23.11 -1.94 -23.77
N ASP A 493 24.18 -1.60 -23.05
CA ASP A 493 25.51 -2.21 -23.18
C ASP A 493 25.47 -3.73 -22.97
N ARG A 494 24.59 -4.21 -22.07
CA ARG A 494 24.35 -5.63 -21.80
C ARG A 494 23.31 -6.28 -22.74
N GLY A 495 22.90 -5.60 -23.80
CA GLY A 495 22.00 -6.11 -24.83
C GLY A 495 20.52 -6.14 -24.45
N GLY A 496 20.12 -5.49 -23.36
CA GLY A 496 18.73 -5.40 -22.90
C GLY A 496 17.96 -4.22 -23.48
N GLN A 497 16.74 -4.02 -22.98
CA GLN A 497 15.92 -2.84 -23.25
C GLN A 497 15.67 -2.04 -21.97
N PHE A 498 15.63 -0.72 -22.08
CA PHE A 498 15.43 0.18 -20.94
C PHE A 498 14.16 1.01 -21.06
N VAL A 499 13.39 1.10 -19.97
CA VAL A 499 12.19 1.95 -19.93
C VAL A 499 12.18 2.83 -18.70
N LEU A 500 12.07 4.14 -18.89
CA LEU A 500 11.90 5.11 -17.82
C LEU A 500 10.51 5.73 -17.87
N LEU A 501 9.80 5.72 -16.74
CA LEU A 501 8.58 6.50 -16.53
C LEU A 501 8.75 7.43 -15.33
N GLY A 502 8.67 8.73 -15.58
CA GLY A 502 8.64 9.78 -14.56
C GLY A 502 9.30 11.07 -15.02
N SER A 503 9.03 12.16 -14.31
CA SER A 503 9.49 13.51 -14.66
C SER A 503 10.36 14.14 -13.57
N ALA A 504 11.11 15.17 -13.94
CA ALA A 504 11.93 15.96 -13.03
C ALA A 504 11.23 17.30 -12.70
N PRO A 505 11.05 17.63 -11.41
CA PRO A 505 10.59 18.96 -11.01
C PRO A 505 11.64 20.05 -11.28
N ASP A 506 12.94 19.73 -11.23
CA ASP A 506 14.02 20.66 -11.58
C ASP A 506 14.17 20.69 -13.12
N PRO A 507 13.95 21.85 -13.78
CA PRO A 507 14.06 21.96 -15.24
C PRO A 507 15.43 21.58 -15.80
N ARG A 508 16.51 21.72 -15.02
CA ARG A 508 17.87 21.33 -15.46
C ARG A 508 18.00 19.82 -15.51
N VAL A 509 17.46 19.13 -14.50
CA VAL A 509 17.41 17.67 -14.47
C VAL A 509 16.50 17.15 -15.58
N GLN A 510 15.38 17.83 -15.86
CA GLN A 510 14.50 17.46 -16.97
C GLN A 510 15.25 17.58 -18.32
N ALA A 511 15.92 18.71 -18.57
CA ALA A 511 16.68 18.93 -19.79
C ALA A 511 17.80 17.89 -20.00
N ASP A 512 18.47 17.48 -18.93
CA ASP A 512 19.46 16.40 -18.97
C ASP A 512 18.84 15.06 -19.42
N PHE A 513 17.65 14.74 -18.93
CA PHE A 513 16.95 13.51 -19.31
C PHE A 513 16.35 13.60 -20.71
N ASP A 514 15.90 14.77 -21.15
CA ASP A 514 15.47 15.01 -22.52
C ASP A 514 16.65 14.80 -23.49
N ALA A 515 17.84 15.29 -23.14
CA ALA A 515 19.07 15.05 -23.91
C ALA A 515 19.44 13.56 -23.94
N LEU A 516 19.34 12.87 -22.80
CA LEU A 516 19.57 11.41 -22.73
C LEU A 516 18.58 10.64 -23.61
N ALA A 517 17.30 11.03 -23.59
CA ALA A 517 16.26 10.43 -24.43
C ALA A 517 16.54 10.67 -25.93
N GLY A 518 17.05 11.85 -26.30
CA GLY A 518 17.48 12.12 -27.67
C GLY A 518 18.71 11.31 -28.12
N GLN A 519 19.60 10.97 -27.19
CA GLN A 519 20.82 10.18 -27.46
C GLN A 519 20.58 8.68 -27.50
N MET A 520 19.75 8.17 -26.59
CA MET A 520 19.59 6.74 -26.35
C MET A 520 18.21 6.19 -26.75
N GLY A 521 17.21 7.06 -26.89
CA GLY A 521 15.86 6.66 -27.25
C GLY A 521 15.80 6.01 -28.64
N GLY A 522 14.96 4.99 -28.78
CA GLY A 522 14.80 4.27 -30.04
C GLY A 522 14.31 2.84 -29.84
N GLN A 523 14.86 1.91 -30.61
CA GLN A 523 14.37 0.52 -30.67
C GLN A 523 14.58 -0.28 -29.37
N ASP A 524 15.53 0.15 -28.53
CA ASP A 524 15.88 -0.51 -27.28
C ASP A 524 15.68 0.35 -26.01
N ALA A 525 15.35 1.64 -26.13
CA ALA A 525 15.09 2.48 -24.97
C ALA A 525 13.93 3.46 -25.18
N ALA A 526 13.10 3.60 -24.14
CA ALA A 526 12.01 4.56 -24.10
C ALA A 526 12.04 5.37 -22.81
N PHE A 527 11.83 6.68 -22.94
CA PHE A 527 11.80 7.62 -21.82
C PHE A 527 10.46 8.39 -21.85
N CYS A 528 9.69 8.30 -20.77
CA CYS A 528 8.34 8.82 -20.67
C CYS A 528 8.25 9.82 -19.50
N PHE A 529 8.24 11.12 -19.80
CA PHE A 529 8.34 12.19 -18.80
C PHE A 529 6.99 12.75 -18.32
N LYS A 530 5.95 11.91 -18.27
CA LYS A 530 4.61 12.31 -17.80
C LYS A 530 4.04 11.29 -16.84
N TYR A 531 3.08 11.70 -16.04
CA TYR A 531 2.26 10.75 -15.28
C TYR A 531 1.34 9.98 -16.25
N ASP A 532 1.38 8.65 -16.18
CA ASP A 532 0.58 7.74 -16.99
C ASP A 532 0.34 6.45 -16.19
N GLU A 533 -0.78 6.42 -15.45
CA GLU A 533 -1.13 5.29 -14.59
C GLU A 533 -1.24 3.97 -15.39
N PRO A 534 -1.97 3.90 -16.52
CA PRO A 534 -2.03 2.67 -17.31
C PRO A 534 -0.65 2.18 -17.77
N LEU A 535 0.24 3.11 -18.16
CA LEU A 535 1.60 2.75 -18.55
C LEU A 535 2.43 2.24 -17.37
N SER A 536 2.25 2.79 -16.17
CA SER A 536 2.99 2.35 -14.98
C SER A 536 2.72 0.87 -14.67
N HIS A 537 1.46 0.46 -14.67
CA HIS A 537 1.06 -0.95 -14.49
C HIS A 537 1.64 -1.85 -15.58
N LEU A 538 1.56 -1.42 -16.84
CA LEU A 538 2.11 -2.19 -17.97
C LEU A 538 3.63 -2.34 -17.87
N ILE A 539 4.35 -1.29 -17.45
CA ILE A 539 5.79 -1.34 -17.22
C ILE A 539 6.14 -2.33 -16.13
N TYR A 540 5.47 -2.28 -14.96
CA TYR A 540 5.71 -3.25 -13.90
C TYR A 540 5.41 -4.68 -14.34
N ALA A 541 4.39 -4.90 -15.19
CA ALA A 541 4.09 -6.22 -15.72
C ALA A 541 5.13 -6.72 -16.73
N ALA A 542 5.61 -5.85 -17.61
CA ALA A 542 6.49 -6.20 -18.70
C ALA A 542 7.97 -6.31 -18.30
N ALA A 543 8.41 -5.53 -17.32
CA ALA A 543 9.80 -5.50 -16.88
C ALA A 543 10.26 -6.86 -16.35
N ASP A 544 11.50 -7.23 -16.61
CA ASP A 544 12.14 -8.35 -15.91
C ASP A 544 12.71 -7.86 -14.57
N MET A 545 13.27 -6.65 -14.58
CA MET A 545 13.94 -6.03 -13.45
C MET A 545 13.49 -4.57 -13.27
N VAL A 546 13.35 -4.13 -12.03
CA VAL A 546 13.05 -2.73 -11.69
C VAL A 546 14.16 -2.16 -10.82
N VAL A 547 14.81 -1.11 -11.30
CA VAL A 547 15.94 -0.47 -10.60
C VAL A 547 15.42 0.68 -9.72
N VAL A 548 15.76 0.65 -8.44
CA VAL A 548 15.41 1.67 -7.43
C VAL A 548 16.69 2.14 -6.72
N PRO A 549 17.48 3.02 -7.36
CA PRO A 549 18.82 3.35 -6.91
C PRO A 549 18.81 4.57 -5.96
N SER A 550 17.80 4.67 -5.10
CA SER A 550 17.53 5.86 -4.27
C SER A 550 18.67 6.13 -3.28
N MET A 551 19.08 7.39 -3.15
CA MET A 551 20.10 7.85 -2.19
C MET A 551 19.64 7.74 -0.74
N PHE A 552 18.33 7.91 -0.53
CA PHE A 552 17.62 7.53 0.68
C PHE A 552 16.17 7.21 0.30
N GLU A 553 15.53 6.31 1.04
CA GLU A 553 14.17 5.88 0.73
C GLU A 553 13.39 5.60 2.03
N PRO A 554 12.53 6.53 2.50
CA PRO A 554 11.80 6.34 3.75
C PRO A 554 11.06 5.01 3.81
N CYS A 555 10.38 4.64 2.74
CA CYS A 555 9.85 3.29 2.56
C CYS A 555 10.15 2.76 1.16
N GLY A 556 9.65 3.48 0.16
CA GLY A 556 9.59 3.00 -1.23
C GLY A 556 8.39 2.07 -1.40
N LEU A 557 7.52 2.36 -2.36
CA LEU A 557 6.42 1.47 -2.77
C LEU A 557 6.76 0.71 -4.05
N THR A 558 7.59 1.31 -4.91
CA THR A 558 8.01 0.81 -6.24
C THR A 558 8.52 -0.63 -6.22
N GLN A 559 9.35 -1.00 -5.24
CA GLN A 559 9.92 -2.34 -5.12
C GLN A 559 8.87 -3.39 -4.71
N MET A 560 7.93 -3.03 -3.83
CA MET A 560 6.83 -3.92 -3.45
C MET A 560 5.84 -4.10 -4.60
N ILE A 561 5.55 -3.02 -5.34
CA ILE A 561 4.76 -3.07 -6.57
C ILE A 561 5.45 -3.94 -7.63
N ALA A 562 6.76 -3.78 -7.83
CA ALA A 562 7.52 -4.59 -8.78
C ALA A 562 7.43 -6.08 -8.44
N MET A 563 7.67 -6.45 -7.18
CA MET A 563 7.54 -7.84 -6.70
C MET A 563 6.13 -8.39 -6.92
N ARG A 564 5.09 -7.58 -6.66
CA ARG A 564 3.70 -7.96 -6.90
C ARG A 564 3.42 -8.33 -8.36
N TYR A 565 4.14 -7.75 -9.32
CA TYR A 565 4.04 -8.00 -10.76
C TYR A 565 5.11 -8.98 -11.29
N GLY A 566 5.85 -9.66 -10.39
CA GLY A 566 6.91 -10.59 -10.78
C GLY A 566 8.11 -9.92 -11.44
N SER A 567 8.31 -8.62 -11.20
CA SER A 567 9.49 -7.87 -11.64
C SER A 567 10.50 -7.80 -10.51
N VAL A 568 11.71 -8.28 -10.77
CA VAL A 568 12.72 -8.46 -9.71
C VAL A 568 13.34 -7.10 -9.35
N PRO A 569 13.25 -6.65 -8.09
CA PRO A 569 13.80 -5.37 -7.68
C PRO A 569 15.34 -5.43 -7.59
N ILE A 570 15.98 -4.36 -8.08
CA ILE A 570 17.41 -4.08 -7.92
C ILE A 570 17.53 -2.76 -7.16
N VAL A 571 17.97 -2.81 -5.91
CA VAL A 571 17.82 -1.67 -5.00
C VAL A 571 19.11 -1.30 -4.31
N ARG A 572 19.24 -0.01 -3.98
CA ARG A 572 20.23 0.42 -3.01
C ARG A 572 19.76 0.03 -1.60
N HIS A 573 20.68 -0.46 -0.78
CA HIS A 573 20.40 -0.88 0.58
C HIS A 573 20.29 0.33 1.53
N THR A 574 19.10 0.95 1.57
CA THR A 574 18.77 2.11 2.42
C THR A 574 17.28 2.14 2.78
N GLY A 575 16.97 2.63 3.97
CA GLY A 575 15.60 2.80 4.48
C GLY A 575 14.69 1.60 4.19
N GLY A 576 13.47 1.83 3.73
CA GLY A 576 12.52 0.73 3.52
C GLY A 576 12.86 -0.24 2.37
N LEU A 577 13.81 0.12 1.49
CA LEU A 577 14.31 -0.83 0.48
C LEU A 577 15.06 -1.98 1.16
N ARG A 578 15.84 -1.69 2.21
CA ARG A 578 16.49 -2.73 3.04
C ARG A 578 15.45 -3.61 3.74
N ASP A 579 14.37 -3.03 4.22
CA ASP A 579 13.34 -3.76 4.98
C ASP A 579 12.44 -4.65 4.10
N THR A 580 12.48 -4.46 2.78
CA THR A 580 11.58 -5.14 1.84
C THR A 580 12.30 -6.01 0.82
N VAL A 581 13.55 -5.68 0.47
CA VAL A 581 14.35 -6.45 -0.47
C VAL A 581 15.44 -7.21 0.27
N PHE A 582 15.41 -8.53 0.09
CA PHE A 582 16.35 -9.50 0.62
C PHE A 582 17.20 -10.03 -0.53
N ASP A 583 18.51 -9.75 -0.45
CA ASP A 583 19.45 -10.18 -1.46
C ASP A 583 19.50 -11.70 -1.61
N VAL A 584 19.40 -12.19 -2.86
CA VAL A 584 19.39 -13.62 -3.19
C VAL A 584 20.63 -14.40 -2.74
N ASP A 585 21.77 -13.73 -2.62
CA ASP A 585 23.01 -14.39 -2.23
C ASP A 585 23.24 -14.30 -0.72
N PHE A 586 22.89 -13.17 -0.10
CA PHE A 586 23.35 -12.83 1.25
C PHE A 586 22.27 -12.83 2.34
N ASP A 587 20.99 -12.73 2.01
CA ASP A 587 19.92 -12.48 3.01
C ASP A 587 19.01 -13.70 3.28
N LYS A 588 19.40 -14.93 2.92
CA LYS A 588 18.50 -16.11 3.04
C LYS A 588 17.92 -16.30 4.44
N GLU A 589 18.76 -16.16 5.46
CA GLU A 589 18.34 -16.27 6.87
C GLU A 589 17.41 -15.13 7.28
N ARG A 590 17.79 -13.88 6.97
CA ARG A 590 16.99 -12.69 7.24
C ARG A 590 15.62 -12.78 6.57
N ALA A 591 15.57 -13.20 5.30
CA ALA A 591 14.34 -13.33 4.55
C ALA A 591 13.41 -14.40 5.14
N ALA A 592 13.96 -15.57 5.47
CA ALA A 592 13.19 -16.68 6.04
C ALA A 592 12.63 -16.33 7.43
N TRP A 593 13.42 -15.62 8.24
CA TRP A 593 12.95 -15.06 9.50
C TRP A 593 11.82 -14.05 9.26
N GLU A 594 12.06 -13.03 8.43
CA GLU A 594 11.13 -11.92 8.29
C GLU A 594 9.79 -12.30 7.66
N LEU A 595 9.79 -13.19 6.67
CA LEU A 595 8.59 -13.57 5.92
C LEU A 595 7.91 -14.82 6.46
N TYR A 596 8.64 -15.74 7.10
CA TYR A 596 8.11 -17.06 7.50
C TYR A 596 8.33 -17.42 8.96
N GLY A 597 9.08 -16.60 9.73
CA GLY A 597 9.41 -16.85 11.12
C GLY A 597 10.31 -18.07 11.32
N SER A 598 11.09 -18.44 10.30
CA SER A 598 11.98 -19.59 10.33
C SER A 598 13.36 -19.21 10.87
N SER A 599 13.76 -19.78 12.01
CA SER A 599 15.09 -19.60 12.59
C SER A 599 16.18 -20.48 11.94
N ASP A 600 15.81 -21.48 11.14
CA ASP A 600 16.75 -22.35 10.41
C ASP A 600 16.21 -22.65 9.00
N TRP A 601 16.49 -21.72 8.09
CA TRP A 601 15.99 -21.77 6.72
C TRP A 601 16.49 -22.98 5.93
N ARG A 602 17.64 -23.56 6.28
CA ARG A 602 18.22 -24.73 5.58
C ARG A 602 17.46 -25.99 5.94
N ARG A 603 17.21 -26.19 7.23
CA ARG A 603 16.40 -27.32 7.71
C ARG A 603 14.99 -27.24 7.18
N ASP A 604 14.40 -26.05 7.17
CA ASP A 604 13.02 -25.85 6.76
C ASP A 604 12.88 -25.75 5.22
N GLY A 605 13.99 -25.65 4.48
CA GLY A 605 14.01 -25.59 3.02
C GLY A 605 13.42 -24.30 2.43
N ILE A 606 13.48 -23.19 3.18
CA ILE A 606 12.81 -21.92 2.85
C ILE A 606 13.83 -20.93 2.28
N ASP A 607 13.81 -20.71 0.98
CA ASP A 607 14.48 -19.55 0.37
C ASP A 607 13.44 -18.45 0.10
N ALA A 608 13.46 -17.43 0.93
CA ALA A 608 12.53 -16.30 0.90
C ALA A 608 13.12 -15.03 0.27
N THR A 609 14.33 -15.12 -0.30
CA THR A 609 14.99 -13.96 -0.94
C THR A 609 14.24 -13.50 -2.18
N ASN A 610 14.33 -12.21 -2.51
CA ASN A 610 13.41 -11.58 -3.47
C ASN A 610 14.02 -10.48 -4.36
N GLY A 611 15.32 -10.25 -4.33
CA GLY A 611 15.92 -9.27 -5.23
C GLY A 611 17.43 -9.16 -5.14
N PHE A 612 17.97 -8.13 -5.77
CA PHE A 612 19.39 -7.83 -5.77
C PHE A 612 19.63 -6.49 -5.09
N ALA A 613 20.53 -6.45 -4.11
CA ALA A 613 20.88 -5.26 -3.37
C ALA A 613 22.33 -4.82 -3.65
N PHE A 614 22.58 -3.53 -3.52
CA PHE A 614 23.93 -2.96 -3.52
C PHE A 614 24.11 -1.89 -2.44
N THR A 615 25.36 -1.67 -2.06
CA THR A 615 25.78 -0.60 -1.14
C THR A 615 26.76 0.32 -1.86
N GLY A 616 26.54 1.63 -1.76
CA GLY A 616 27.31 2.65 -2.47
C GLY A 616 26.40 3.66 -3.17
N THR A 617 26.97 4.73 -3.70
CA THR A 617 26.24 5.78 -4.43
C THR A 617 26.86 6.06 -5.80
N ASP A 618 27.64 5.10 -6.32
CA ASP A 618 28.36 5.19 -7.57
C ASP A 618 27.96 4.08 -8.56
N ALA A 619 28.39 4.24 -9.80
CA ALA A 619 28.10 3.32 -10.89
C ALA A 619 28.61 1.88 -10.64
N PRO A 620 29.86 1.67 -10.17
CA PRO A 620 30.35 0.32 -9.86
C PRO A 620 29.48 -0.44 -8.84
N ALA A 621 28.97 0.24 -7.82
CA ALA A 621 28.08 -0.39 -6.85
C ALA A 621 26.75 -0.84 -7.48
N LEU A 622 26.15 0.00 -8.34
CA LEU A 622 24.95 -0.41 -9.09
C LEU A 622 25.26 -1.56 -10.05
N ASP A 623 26.38 -1.51 -10.77
CA ASP A 623 26.80 -2.55 -11.70
C ASP A 623 26.96 -3.90 -11.01
N TYR A 624 27.44 -3.93 -9.77
CA TYR A 624 27.54 -5.16 -8.98
C TYR A 624 26.19 -5.89 -8.87
N ALA A 625 25.12 -5.20 -8.48
CA ALA A 625 23.79 -5.82 -8.38
C ALA A 625 23.13 -6.04 -9.74
N LEU A 626 23.23 -5.07 -10.65
CA LEU A 626 22.61 -5.14 -11.96
C LEU A 626 23.21 -6.27 -12.82
N ASN A 627 24.54 -6.45 -12.79
CA ASN A 627 25.18 -7.52 -13.53
C ASN A 627 24.79 -8.90 -12.98
N ARG A 628 24.71 -9.10 -11.65
CA ARG A 628 24.23 -10.37 -11.07
C ARG A 628 22.82 -10.72 -11.55
N ALA A 629 21.91 -9.75 -11.56
CA ALA A 629 20.55 -9.96 -12.04
C ALA A 629 20.51 -10.34 -13.53
N ILE A 630 21.26 -9.62 -14.37
CA ILE A 630 21.38 -9.88 -15.81
C ILE A 630 22.03 -11.24 -16.08
N ASP A 631 23.08 -11.58 -15.35
CA ASP A 631 23.78 -12.86 -15.49
C ASP A 631 22.87 -14.03 -15.11
N ALA A 632 22.06 -13.89 -14.05
CA ALA A 632 21.06 -14.89 -13.70
C ALA A 632 19.99 -15.04 -14.80
N TRP A 633 19.54 -13.93 -15.39
CA TRP A 633 18.57 -13.96 -16.48
C TRP A 633 19.10 -14.71 -17.72
N TYR A 634 20.36 -14.51 -18.09
CA TYR A 634 20.98 -15.17 -19.25
C TYR A 634 21.41 -16.62 -18.97
N ASN A 635 22.08 -16.85 -17.84
CA ASN A 635 22.77 -18.11 -17.56
C ASN A 635 21.86 -19.13 -16.85
N ASP A 636 20.83 -18.68 -16.13
CA ASP A 636 19.89 -19.56 -15.42
C ASP A 636 18.44 -19.01 -15.48
N ARG A 637 17.89 -19.05 -16.70
CA ARG A 637 16.55 -18.54 -16.99
C ARG A 637 15.46 -19.18 -16.15
N ALA A 638 15.59 -20.49 -15.87
CA ALA A 638 14.61 -21.24 -15.09
C ALA A 638 14.62 -20.79 -13.62
N TRP A 639 15.81 -20.62 -13.03
CA TRP A 639 15.92 -20.05 -11.68
C TRP A 639 15.37 -18.62 -11.62
N PHE A 640 15.68 -17.77 -12.60
CA PHE A 640 15.17 -16.40 -12.64
C PHE A 640 13.65 -16.35 -12.73
N GLN A 641 13.02 -17.22 -13.52
CA GLN A 641 11.56 -17.35 -13.57
C GLN A 641 10.98 -17.89 -12.24
N GLY A 642 11.69 -18.80 -11.57
CA GLY A 642 11.37 -19.24 -10.21
C GLY A 642 11.42 -18.08 -9.19
N LEU A 643 12.38 -17.17 -9.32
CA LEU A 643 12.45 -15.94 -8.52
C LEU A 643 11.24 -15.03 -8.82
N GLN A 644 10.88 -14.83 -10.09
CA GLN A 644 9.70 -14.03 -10.47
C GLN A 644 8.40 -14.57 -9.83
N ARG A 645 8.22 -15.90 -9.83
CA ARG A 645 7.09 -16.53 -9.12
C ARG A 645 7.16 -16.26 -7.62
N ARG A 646 8.32 -16.53 -7.00
CA ARG A 646 8.53 -16.39 -5.55
C ARG A 646 8.23 -14.98 -5.05
N VAL A 647 8.68 -13.94 -5.76
CA VAL A 647 8.43 -12.56 -5.33
C VAL A 647 6.95 -12.17 -5.37
N MET A 648 6.15 -12.78 -6.25
CA MET A 648 4.69 -12.55 -6.32
C MET A 648 3.92 -13.24 -5.19
N GLU A 649 4.46 -14.31 -4.63
CA GLU A 649 3.86 -15.08 -3.53
C GLU A 649 4.00 -14.37 -2.18
N GLN A 650 4.89 -13.38 -2.07
CA GLN A 650 5.16 -12.66 -0.84
C GLN A 650 4.08 -11.61 -0.54
N ASP A 651 3.62 -11.56 0.71
CA ASP A 651 2.62 -10.58 1.16
C ASP A 651 3.29 -9.26 1.55
N TRP A 652 3.15 -8.28 0.66
CA TRP A 652 3.56 -6.88 0.88
C TRP A 652 2.37 -5.95 1.15
N SER A 653 1.19 -6.50 1.45
CA SER A 653 -0.01 -5.72 1.74
C SER A 653 0.01 -5.11 3.15
N TRP A 654 -1.07 -4.41 3.50
CA TRP A 654 -1.28 -3.82 4.82
C TRP A 654 -1.67 -4.82 5.92
N ASN A 655 -1.82 -6.11 5.61
CA ASN A 655 -2.20 -7.14 6.58
C ASN A 655 -1.31 -7.15 7.83
N ARG A 656 0.00 -6.98 7.65
CA ARG A 656 0.97 -6.93 8.75
C ARG A 656 1.14 -5.52 9.33
N PRO A 657 1.46 -4.48 8.54
CA PRO A 657 1.64 -3.12 9.07
C PRO A 657 0.44 -2.56 9.83
N ALA A 658 -0.80 -2.85 9.40
CA ALA A 658 -1.99 -2.34 10.08
C ALA A 658 -2.11 -2.85 11.51
N ILE A 659 -1.67 -4.10 11.77
CA ILE A 659 -1.61 -4.64 13.13
C ILE A 659 -0.63 -3.82 13.97
N ASP A 660 0.58 -3.55 13.47
CA ASP A 660 1.58 -2.76 14.19
C ASP A 660 1.10 -1.32 14.47
N TYR A 661 0.34 -0.70 13.55
CA TYR A 661 -0.32 0.58 13.78
C TYR A 661 -1.45 0.50 14.83
N ILE A 662 -2.24 -0.56 14.86
CA ILE A 662 -3.27 -0.77 15.89
C ILE A 662 -2.61 -0.92 17.26
N GLU A 663 -1.53 -1.71 17.36
CA GLU A 663 -0.75 -1.83 18.59
C GLU A 663 -0.20 -0.46 19.04
N LEU A 664 0.33 0.33 18.11
CA LEU A 664 0.74 1.71 18.39
C LEU A 664 -0.41 2.57 18.93
N TYR A 665 -1.61 2.46 18.36
CA TYR A 665 -2.77 3.23 18.81
C TYR A 665 -3.23 2.86 20.22
N PHE A 666 -3.02 1.61 20.65
CA PHE A 666 -3.30 1.20 22.02
C PHE A 666 -2.19 1.58 23.01
N SER A 667 -0.95 1.72 22.55
CA SER A 667 0.23 2.03 23.37
C SER A 667 0.27 3.40 24.06
#